data_AF-A0A1H5GS39-F1
#
_entry.id   AF-A0A1H5GS39-F1
#
_cell.length_a   1.000
_cell.length_b   1.000
_cell.length_c   1.000
_cell.angle_alpha   90.00
_cell.angle_beta   90.00
_cell.angle_gamma   90.00
#
_symmetry.space_group_name_H-M   'P 1'
#
loop_
_entity.id
_entity.type
_entity.pdbx_description
1 polymer ?
#
loop_
_entity_poly.entity_id
_entity_poly.type
_entity_poly.pdbx_seq_one_letter_code
_entity_poly.pdbx_strand_id
1 'polypeptide(L)'
;MAISNHERVGRALELLKEGLRPFVERELKTYHGDRWASEVKEVLNDTRLGGGKGDAMQDVAVQLVIMDRTWGDVFRKTLGKAERSLVNELIDARNRWAHQTPFSGDDADRALDSVSRLLTAVSAPQADEVGKMKMELRRLIFDEQVRGEKRKSAGTAIESQATGNLKPWREVVTPHKDVASGRYQQAEFAADLWQVHLGEGTAEYKNPVEFFRRTYLTDSLRGMLVGAVRRLAGEGGDPVVQLQTNFGGGKTHSMLALYHLFSGILPTELAGIDAVMQEAGANQLPTAKRVVLVGNKISPGNPSTKPDGTVVRTLWGELAWQLGGKKAFARIKADDEKATSPGDVLRELFTEYGPCLILIDEWVAYARQLHDQSDLPAGGFETQFSFAQVLTESAKLAKNCLLVISLPASDTAGSPHTQADDVEVGGQRGREALDRLRNVVGRVESSWRPASAEEGFEIVRRRLFEPMTDPAQFKDRDVVARAFADLYRTQHQEFPPECRDADYEKRIKAAYPIHPEIFDRLYTDWSTLVKFQRTRGVLRLMAAVIHSLWEKGDRNPLILPANISIDDPRVQFELTRYLSDNWVPVIEKDVDGPSSLPLRLDAEVPNLGKFAASRRVARAIYLGSAPLTQAAHRGLEDRRVKLGCVMPSESPAVFGDALRRLAGAATYLYQDGPRYWYSTQPTVTKLAEDRAEQLKRDPDKVVHELDRRLRKDLERKGDFSRIHPMPQSGQDVPDDLDARLVVLGVDHPYSKEPGCAAEVVAKTMFESRGNTPRLYRNTLVFLAADKTRLQDLDEAARRYLAWESILDEKVTLNLDPQQVKQAETQKTAADGVVTARVPETYQWLLVPVQASPQSPVEWQALRLSGQDALAVRAGKKLRNDELLLTGFAGTRLRMELDRVPLWRGDHVPIKQLVEDFARYLYLPRLKEPEVLFQAVRDGLGLLTWGKDSFAFAEGYDEANGRYRGLRCGQVVAVSADSRSDLLVKPDIAQKQLEAEANAKPPARAEGESDTILLRDSSATAGGVAEEGAKGHPAAASRPKRFHGTFTFPDATRVGRDAGQIANEVIAHLAGLVGSEVTVTLEISAQIPSGAPDNVVRTVTENSRTLKFSSHGFEQE
;
A
#
# COMPACT_ATOMS: atom_id res chain seq x y z
N MET A 1 28.19 -35.32 -23.88
CA MET A 1 29.28 -34.41 -23.46
C MET A 1 29.22 -33.15 -24.31
N ALA A 2 29.75 -32.01 -23.84
CA ALA A 2 29.80 -30.78 -24.63
C ALA A 2 31.02 -30.80 -25.55
N ILE A 3 30.85 -30.42 -26.81
CA ILE A 3 31.94 -30.35 -27.81
C ILE A 3 32.75 -29.08 -27.56
N SER A 4 34.08 -29.22 -27.46
CA SER A 4 35.00 -28.11 -27.26
C SER A 4 35.24 -27.29 -28.54
N ASN A 5 35.74 -26.06 -28.39
CA ASN A 5 36.07 -25.22 -29.55
C ASN A 5 37.22 -25.79 -30.39
N HIS A 6 38.18 -26.50 -29.78
CA HIS A 6 39.25 -27.19 -30.51
C HIS A 6 38.69 -28.37 -31.33
N GLU A 7 37.75 -29.14 -30.78
CA GLU A 7 37.05 -30.20 -31.53
C GLU A 7 36.18 -29.64 -32.67
N ARG A 8 35.52 -28.48 -32.48
CA ARG A 8 34.76 -27.79 -33.55
C ARG A 8 35.67 -27.40 -34.72
N VAL A 9 36.81 -26.77 -34.43
CA VAL A 9 37.81 -26.41 -35.45
C VAL A 9 38.36 -27.65 -36.15
N GLY A 10 38.64 -28.73 -35.40
CA GLY A 10 39.07 -30.01 -35.98
C GLY A 10 38.04 -30.59 -36.97
N ARG A 11 36.76 -30.62 -36.61
CA ARG A 11 35.68 -31.07 -37.52
C ARG A 11 35.54 -30.18 -38.75
N ALA A 12 35.67 -28.87 -38.59
CA ALA A 12 35.65 -27.94 -39.72
C ALA A 12 36.85 -28.12 -40.66
N LEU A 13 38.04 -28.43 -40.14
CA LEU A 13 39.24 -28.75 -40.94
C LEU A 13 39.10 -30.08 -41.70
N GLU A 14 38.41 -31.07 -41.14
CA GLU A 14 38.14 -32.33 -41.85
C GLU A 14 37.08 -32.19 -42.94
N LEU A 15 36.05 -31.37 -42.73
CA LEU A 15 35.12 -30.97 -43.80
C LEU A 15 35.81 -30.10 -44.88
N LEU A 16 36.79 -29.28 -44.48
CA LEU A 16 37.63 -28.53 -45.42
C LEU A 16 38.45 -29.47 -46.32
N LYS A 17 39.11 -30.48 -45.73
CA LYS A 17 39.89 -31.52 -46.44
C LYS A 17 39.06 -32.23 -47.52
N GLU A 18 37.82 -32.60 -47.19
CA GLU A 18 36.94 -33.33 -48.10
C GLU A 18 36.41 -32.44 -49.24
N GLY A 19 36.02 -31.20 -48.93
CA GLY A 19 35.45 -30.28 -49.92
C GLY A 19 36.50 -29.63 -50.84
N LEU A 20 37.71 -29.33 -50.36
CA LEU A 20 38.78 -28.78 -51.21
C LEU A 20 39.39 -29.81 -52.16
N ARG A 21 39.54 -31.08 -51.73
CA ARG A 21 40.29 -32.10 -52.50
C ARG A 21 39.86 -32.21 -53.98
N PRO A 22 38.57 -32.35 -54.34
CA PRO A 22 38.17 -32.53 -55.74
C PRO A 22 38.48 -31.30 -56.60
N PHE A 23 38.38 -30.11 -56.01
CA PHE A 23 38.74 -28.85 -56.67
C PHE A 23 40.26 -28.76 -56.89
N VAL A 24 41.06 -28.94 -55.85
CA VAL A 24 42.54 -28.84 -55.94
C VAL A 24 43.10 -29.86 -56.93
N GLU A 25 42.63 -31.11 -56.91
CA GLU A 25 43.02 -32.11 -57.91
C GLU A 25 42.62 -31.72 -59.34
N ARG A 26 41.42 -31.12 -59.53
CA ARG A 26 40.92 -30.72 -60.85
C ARG A 26 41.78 -29.62 -61.46
N GLU A 27 42.00 -28.52 -60.74
CA GLU A 27 42.77 -27.38 -61.29
C GLU A 27 44.22 -27.78 -61.61
N LEU A 28 44.86 -28.60 -60.74
CA LEU A 28 46.21 -29.12 -60.98
C LEU A 28 46.28 -30.03 -62.22
N LYS A 29 45.31 -30.94 -62.41
CA LYS A 29 45.21 -31.77 -63.62
C LYS A 29 44.97 -30.93 -64.87
N THR A 30 44.15 -29.88 -64.78
CA THR A 30 43.88 -28.94 -65.88
C THR A 30 45.12 -28.13 -66.28
N TYR A 31 46.02 -27.80 -65.34
CA TYR A 31 47.24 -27.04 -65.65
C TYR A 31 48.44 -27.93 -66.05
N HIS A 32 48.73 -28.99 -65.29
CA HIS A 32 49.96 -29.78 -65.43
C HIS A 32 49.76 -31.08 -66.24
N GLY A 33 48.53 -31.43 -66.60
CA GLY A 33 48.18 -32.70 -67.24
C GLY A 33 48.56 -33.89 -66.35
N ASP A 34 48.98 -35.00 -66.96
CA ASP A 34 49.38 -36.23 -66.23
C ASP A 34 50.55 -36.02 -65.24
N ARG A 35 51.32 -34.93 -65.38
CA ARG A 35 52.46 -34.62 -64.49
C ARG A 35 52.07 -33.97 -63.16
N TRP A 36 50.79 -33.64 -62.94
CA TRP A 36 50.30 -32.97 -61.72
C TRP A 36 50.75 -33.67 -60.42
N ALA A 37 50.79 -35.00 -60.40
CA ALA A 37 51.19 -35.78 -59.22
C ALA A 37 52.70 -35.78 -58.93
N SER A 38 53.52 -35.35 -59.90
CA SER A 38 54.94 -35.05 -59.68
C SER A 38 55.12 -33.61 -59.20
N GLU A 39 54.39 -32.66 -59.79
CA GLU A 39 54.38 -31.25 -59.38
C GLU A 39 54.03 -31.10 -57.88
N VAL A 40 53.01 -31.82 -57.43
CA VAL A 40 52.61 -31.87 -56.00
C VAL A 40 53.77 -32.28 -55.09
N LYS A 41 54.67 -33.15 -55.54
CA LYS A 41 55.86 -33.53 -54.74
C LYS A 41 56.91 -32.43 -54.79
N GLU A 42 57.13 -31.83 -55.95
CA GLU A 42 58.10 -30.75 -56.15
C GLU A 42 57.77 -29.51 -55.29
N VAL A 43 56.49 -29.10 -55.27
CA VAL A 43 55.95 -28.02 -54.43
C VAL A 43 56.04 -28.31 -52.92
N LEU A 44 56.27 -29.56 -52.52
CA LEU A 44 56.38 -30.00 -51.12
C LEU A 44 57.81 -30.40 -50.69
N ASN A 45 58.80 -30.44 -51.60
CA ASN A 45 60.14 -31.00 -51.36
C ASN A 45 60.92 -30.31 -50.23
N ASP A 46 60.73 -29.00 -50.03
CA ASP A 46 61.32 -28.20 -48.95
C ASP A 46 60.45 -28.17 -47.66
N THR A 47 59.26 -28.78 -47.71
CA THR A 47 58.30 -28.78 -46.60
C THR A 47 58.40 -30.06 -45.76
N ARG A 48 58.07 -29.96 -44.47
CA ARG A 48 57.93 -31.14 -43.59
C ARG A 48 56.74 -32.04 -43.95
N LEU A 49 55.91 -31.66 -44.92
CA LEU A 49 54.74 -32.42 -45.37
C LEU A 49 55.09 -33.47 -46.44
N GLY A 50 56.20 -33.31 -47.17
CA GLY A 50 56.61 -34.21 -48.26
C GLY A 50 57.09 -35.61 -47.84
N GLY A 51 57.27 -35.88 -46.54
CA GLY A 51 57.86 -37.12 -46.02
C GLY A 51 56.92 -38.32 -45.87
N GLY A 52 55.63 -38.20 -46.21
CA GLY A 52 54.62 -39.23 -45.95
C GLY A 52 54.64 -40.41 -46.94
N LYS A 53 54.61 -41.64 -46.44
CA LYS A 53 54.30 -42.84 -47.25
C LYS A 53 52.79 -43.01 -47.43
N GLY A 54 52.18 -42.17 -48.27
CA GLY A 54 50.75 -42.22 -48.55
C GLY A 54 50.30 -41.24 -49.65
N ASP A 55 48.99 -41.15 -49.84
CA ASP A 55 48.36 -40.14 -50.69
C ASP A 55 48.41 -38.78 -49.99
N ALA A 56 49.36 -37.92 -50.39
CA ALA A 56 49.61 -36.63 -49.77
C ALA A 56 48.38 -35.68 -49.79
N MET A 57 47.44 -35.88 -50.72
CA MET A 57 46.21 -35.09 -50.82
C MET A 57 45.21 -35.39 -49.68
N GLN A 58 45.52 -36.32 -48.76
CA GLN A 58 44.73 -36.59 -47.55
C GLN A 58 45.06 -35.67 -46.36
N ASP A 59 46.06 -34.77 -46.44
CA ASP A 59 46.27 -33.73 -45.41
C ASP A 59 45.74 -32.37 -45.91
N VAL A 60 44.86 -31.75 -45.12
CA VAL A 60 44.30 -30.43 -45.41
C VAL A 60 45.37 -29.34 -45.54
N ALA A 61 46.50 -29.46 -44.82
CA ALA A 61 47.60 -28.50 -44.99
C ALA A 61 48.40 -28.74 -46.27
N VAL A 62 48.47 -29.97 -46.78
CA VAL A 62 49.05 -30.20 -48.11
C VAL A 62 48.20 -29.48 -49.16
N GLN A 63 46.87 -29.64 -49.11
CA GLN A 63 45.95 -28.93 -50.00
C GLN A 63 46.11 -27.40 -49.91
N LEU A 64 46.09 -26.83 -48.71
CA LEU A 64 46.22 -25.38 -48.49
C LEU A 64 47.60 -24.83 -48.90
N VAL A 65 48.70 -25.53 -48.59
CA VAL A 65 50.06 -25.12 -48.95
C VAL A 65 50.28 -25.19 -50.46
N ILE A 66 49.75 -26.21 -51.14
CA ILE A 66 49.75 -26.26 -52.61
C ILE A 66 48.96 -25.07 -53.18
N MET A 67 47.78 -24.77 -52.62
CA MET A 67 46.95 -23.66 -53.09
C MET A 67 47.68 -22.31 -52.99
N ASP A 68 48.31 -21.95 -51.85
CA ASP A 68 49.03 -20.68 -51.75
C ASP A 68 50.28 -20.64 -52.65
N ARG A 69 51.08 -21.71 -52.66
CA ARG A 69 52.34 -21.75 -53.42
C ARG A 69 52.15 -21.71 -54.92
N THR A 70 51.18 -22.47 -55.45
CA THR A 70 50.84 -22.49 -56.88
C THR A 70 49.76 -21.46 -57.24
N TRP A 71 49.42 -20.53 -56.33
CA TRP A 71 48.30 -19.61 -56.52
C TRP A 71 48.43 -18.79 -57.80
N GLY A 72 49.65 -18.32 -58.12
CA GLY A 72 49.88 -17.42 -59.25
C GLY A 72 49.45 -18.01 -60.60
N ASP A 73 49.70 -19.30 -60.80
CA ASP A 73 49.64 -19.98 -62.09
C ASP A 73 48.39 -20.87 -62.23
N VAL A 74 48.05 -21.57 -61.14
CA VAL A 74 46.91 -22.50 -61.07
C VAL A 74 45.67 -21.76 -60.57
N PHE A 75 45.62 -21.41 -59.28
CA PHE A 75 44.36 -21.04 -58.62
C PHE A 75 43.84 -19.63 -58.92
N ARG A 76 44.72 -18.68 -59.27
CA ARG A 76 44.34 -17.30 -59.67
C ARG A 76 43.44 -17.22 -60.90
N LYS A 77 43.37 -18.29 -61.70
CA LYS A 77 42.46 -18.40 -62.86
C LYS A 77 40.99 -18.56 -62.45
N THR A 78 40.75 -19.07 -61.23
CA THR A 78 39.44 -19.55 -60.78
C THR A 78 39.01 -18.92 -59.44
N LEU A 79 39.96 -18.49 -58.61
CA LEU A 79 39.74 -17.86 -57.30
C LEU A 79 40.47 -16.51 -57.18
N GLY A 80 39.92 -15.59 -56.37
CA GLY A 80 40.38 -14.22 -56.23
C GLY A 80 41.36 -13.98 -55.08
N LYS A 81 41.70 -12.70 -54.86
CA LYS A 81 42.64 -12.30 -53.78
C LYS A 81 42.06 -12.58 -52.39
N ALA A 82 40.74 -12.51 -52.21
CA ALA A 82 40.08 -12.76 -50.93
C ALA A 82 40.24 -14.23 -50.51
N GLU A 83 40.07 -15.16 -51.44
CA GLU A 83 40.18 -16.60 -51.22
C GLU A 83 41.62 -17.00 -50.87
N ARG A 84 42.63 -16.34 -51.47
CA ARG A 84 44.03 -16.52 -51.05
C ARG A 84 44.27 -16.07 -49.61
N SER A 85 43.64 -14.98 -49.16
CA SER A 85 43.71 -14.55 -47.76
C SER A 85 43.04 -15.56 -46.82
N LEU A 86 41.93 -16.18 -47.23
CA LEU A 86 41.29 -17.27 -46.46
C LEU A 86 42.19 -18.51 -46.38
N VAL A 87 42.84 -18.92 -47.47
CA VAL A 87 43.80 -20.04 -47.46
C VAL A 87 44.91 -19.83 -46.44
N ASN A 88 45.53 -18.65 -46.42
CA ASN A 88 46.60 -18.34 -45.47
C ASN A 88 46.11 -18.26 -44.01
N GLU A 89 44.94 -17.67 -43.76
CA GLU A 89 44.33 -17.67 -42.42
C GLU A 89 44.01 -19.10 -41.93
N LEU A 90 43.62 -20.00 -42.85
CA LEU A 90 43.35 -21.41 -42.55
C LEU A 90 44.61 -22.24 -42.33
N ILE A 91 45.74 -21.89 -42.95
CA ILE A 91 47.05 -22.47 -42.62
C ILE A 91 47.39 -22.15 -41.15
N ASP A 92 47.23 -20.90 -40.71
CA ASP A 92 47.47 -20.50 -39.33
C ASP A 92 46.47 -21.11 -38.34
N ALA A 93 45.18 -21.22 -38.70
CA ALA A 93 44.18 -21.91 -37.89
C ALA A 93 44.51 -23.41 -37.75
N ARG A 94 44.89 -24.09 -38.84
CA ARG A 94 45.32 -25.50 -38.83
C ARG A 94 46.57 -25.69 -37.98
N ASN A 95 47.56 -24.80 -38.09
CA ASN A 95 48.79 -24.88 -37.31
C ASN A 95 48.53 -24.69 -35.80
N ARG A 96 47.71 -23.70 -35.41
CA ARG A 96 47.26 -23.54 -34.00
C ARG A 96 46.54 -24.79 -33.49
N TRP A 97 45.65 -25.37 -34.30
CA TRP A 97 44.92 -26.60 -33.96
C TRP A 97 45.87 -27.80 -33.78
N ALA A 98 46.81 -28.02 -34.70
CA ALA A 98 47.79 -29.10 -34.63
C ALA A 98 48.75 -28.96 -33.43
N HIS A 99 49.09 -27.73 -33.03
CA HIS A 99 49.85 -27.43 -31.82
C HIS A 99 49.01 -27.43 -30.52
N GLN A 100 47.77 -27.94 -30.56
CA GLN A 100 46.84 -27.99 -29.41
C GLN A 100 46.62 -26.64 -28.72
N THR A 101 46.74 -25.54 -29.46
CA THR A 101 46.49 -24.19 -28.94
C THR A 101 44.99 -24.04 -28.64
N PRO A 102 44.58 -23.50 -27.48
CA PRO A 102 43.17 -23.28 -27.17
C PRO A 102 42.55 -22.20 -28.07
N PHE A 103 41.29 -22.41 -28.46
CA PHE A 103 40.51 -21.46 -29.27
C PHE A 103 39.44 -20.78 -28.41
N SER A 104 39.39 -19.45 -28.43
CA SER A 104 38.25 -18.69 -27.90
C SER A 104 36.98 -18.97 -28.73
N GLY A 105 35.83 -18.47 -28.26
CA GLY A 105 34.59 -18.54 -29.04
C GLY A 105 34.72 -17.82 -30.39
N ASP A 106 35.30 -16.62 -30.36
CA ASP A 106 35.47 -15.77 -31.55
C ASP A 106 36.55 -16.31 -32.50
N ASP A 107 37.65 -16.87 -31.99
CA ASP A 107 38.64 -17.59 -32.81
C ASP A 107 38.02 -18.78 -33.56
N ALA A 108 37.14 -19.52 -32.88
CA ALA A 108 36.47 -20.67 -33.46
C ALA A 108 35.39 -20.26 -34.48
N ASP A 109 34.60 -19.21 -34.20
CA ASP A 109 33.66 -18.67 -35.19
C ASP A 109 34.39 -18.14 -36.43
N ARG A 110 35.54 -17.48 -36.24
CA ARG A 110 36.37 -16.99 -37.34
C ARG A 110 36.94 -18.13 -38.18
N ALA A 111 37.50 -19.16 -37.54
CA ALA A 111 37.99 -20.35 -38.26
C ALA A 111 36.87 -21.03 -39.06
N LEU A 112 35.67 -21.20 -38.48
CA LEU A 112 34.51 -21.77 -39.17
C LEU A 112 33.96 -20.85 -40.28
N ASP A 113 34.01 -19.52 -40.13
CA ASP A 113 33.69 -18.55 -41.18
C ASP A 113 34.61 -18.72 -42.40
N SER A 114 35.92 -18.76 -42.15
CA SER A 114 36.92 -18.86 -43.21
C SER A 114 36.89 -20.22 -43.92
N VAL A 115 36.64 -21.33 -43.21
CA VAL A 115 36.35 -22.65 -43.81
C VAL A 115 35.11 -22.57 -44.70
N SER A 116 33.97 -22.11 -44.15
CA SER A 116 32.69 -22.10 -44.87
C SER A 116 32.74 -21.24 -46.13
N ARG A 117 33.39 -20.07 -46.07
CA ARG A 117 33.61 -19.20 -47.24
C ARG A 117 34.47 -19.85 -48.31
N LEU A 118 35.60 -20.47 -47.94
CA LEU A 118 36.50 -21.09 -48.92
C LEU A 118 35.84 -22.30 -49.59
N LEU A 119 35.10 -23.12 -48.82
CA LEU A 119 34.28 -24.21 -49.37
C LEU A 119 33.16 -23.70 -50.30
N THR A 120 32.52 -22.58 -49.95
CA THR A 120 31.52 -21.93 -50.81
C THR A 120 32.15 -21.46 -52.13
N ALA A 121 33.34 -20.84 -52.08
CA ALA A 121 34.04 -20.35 -53.27
C ALA A 121 34.41 -21.48 -54.26
N VAL A 122 34.65 -22.70 -53.79
CA VAL A 122 34.88 -23.90 -54.64
C VAL A 122 33.62 -24.70 -54.92
N SER A 123 32.44 -24.24 -54.46
CA SER A 123 31.14 -24.92 -54.59
C SER A 123 31.07 -26.32 -53.96
N ALA A 124 31.74 -26.52 -52.82
CA ALA A 124 31.74 -27.80 -52.11
C ALA A 124 30.53 -27.91 -51.13
N PRO A 125 29.78 -29.03 -51.12
CA PRO A 125 28.57 -29.18 -50.29
C PRO A 125 28.85 -29.17 -48.77
N GLN A 126 30.08 -29.47 -48.36
CA GLN A 126 30.54 -29.37 -46.97
C GLN A 126 30.40 -27.95 -46.38
N ALA A 127 30.27 -26.91 -47.22
CA ALA A 127 30.04 -25.54 -46.78
C ALA A 127 28.80 -25.39 -45.88
N ASP A 128 27.72 -26.13 -46.18
CA ASP A 128 26.44 -26.08 -45.43
C ASP A 128 26.58 -26.68 -44.02
N GLU A 129 27.35 -27.75 -43.85
CA GLU A 129 27.56 -28.38 -42.55
C GLU A 129 28.43 -27.53 -41.63
N VAL A 130 29.48 -26.92 -42.18
CA VAL A 130 30.28 -25.92 -41.45
C VAL A 130 29.42 -24.69 -41.13
N GLY A 131 28.53 -24.27 -42.03
CA GLY A 131 27.55 -23.21 -41.79
C GLY A 131 26.63 -23.51 -40.59
N LYS A 132 26.11 -24.74 -40.49
CA LYS A 132 25.31 -25.19 -39.33
C LYS A 132 26.11 -25.16 -38.03
N MET A 133 27.29 -25.78 -38.00
CA MET A 133 28.17 -25.77 -36.82
C MET A 133 28.53 -24.35 -36.36
N LYS A 134 28.69 -23.42 -37.31
CA LYS A 134 28.96 -22.01 -37.05
C LYS A 134 27.75 -21.31 -36.42
N MET A 135 26.53 -21.54 -36.92
CA MET A 135 25.30 -21.00 -36.31
C MET A 135 25.07 -21.52 -34.89
N GLU A 136 25.36 -22.80 -34.63
CA GLU A 136 25.31 -23.39 -33.28
C GLU A 136 26.31 -22.74 -32.33
N LEU A 137 27.56 -22.52 -32.78
CA LEU A 137 28.59 -21.84 -32.01
C LEU A 137 28.20 -20.39 -31.69
N ARG A 138 27.72 -19.62 -32.69
CA ARG A 138 27.25 -18.23 -32.48
C ARG A 138 26.11 -18.15 -31.47
N ARG A 139 25.16 -19.08 -31.50
CA ARG A 139 24.07 -19.15 -30.52
C ARG A 139 24.62 -19.33 -29.10
N LEU A 140 25.60 -20.21 -28.91
CA LEU A 140 26.23 -20.44 -27.61
C LEU A 140 27.03 -19.23 -27.12
N ILE A 141 27.78 -18.55 -28.00
CA ILE A 141 28.48 -17.30 -27.66
C ILE A 141 27.47 -16.23 -27.23
N PHE A 142 26.34 -16.10 -27.93
CA PHE A 142 25.28 -15.15 -27.57
C PHE A 142 24.60 -15.52 -26.24
N ASP A 143 24.31 -16.81 -25.99
CA ASP A 143 23.79 -17.30 -24.71
C ASP A 143 24.77 -17.04 -23.54
N GLU A 144 26.09 -17.10 -23.78
CA GLU A 144 27.11 -16.76 -22.79
C GLU A 144 27.28 -15.24 -22.59
N GLN A 145 27.22 -14.43 -23.65
CA GLN A 145 27.22 -12.97 -23.54
C GLN A 145 25.97 -12.47 -22.79
N VAL A 146 24.79 -13.02 -23.08
CA VAL A 146 23.55 -12.70 -22.36
C VAL A 146 23.62 -13.12 -20.88
N ARG A 147 24.31 -14.22 -20.53
CA ARG A 147 24.61 -14.55 -19.12
C ARG A 147 25.61 -13.56 -18.50
N GLY A 148 26.63 -13.14 -19.25
CA GLY A 148 27.63 -12.16 -18.82
C GLY A 148 27.02 -10.78 -18.53
N GLU A 149 26.08 -10.32 -19.36
CA GLU A 149 25.34 -9.08 -19.12
C GLU A 149 24.31 -9.25 -18.00
N LYS A 150 23.58 -10.37 -17.93
CA LYS A 150 22.68 -10.65 -16.79
C LYS A 150 23.41 -10.68 -15.45
N ARG A 151 24.66 -11.15 -15.40
CA ARG A 151 25.52 -11.07 -14.20
C ARG A 151 25.97 -9.64 -13.84
N LYS A 152 25.89 -8.68 -14.77
CA LYS A 152 26.14 -7.25 -14.52
C LYS A 152 24.87 -6.46 -14.21
N SER A 153 23.71 -6.89 -14.74
CA SER A 153 22.42 -6.21 -14.57
C SER A 153 21.57 -6.77 -13.42
N ALA A 154 21.79 -8.03 -13.01
CA ALA A 154 21.14 -8.59 -11.83
C ALA A 154 21.68 -7.91 -10.57
N GLY A 155 20.79 -7.30 -9.79
CA GLY A 155 21.14 -6.68 -8.53
C GLY A 155 21.83 -7.68 -7.61
N THR A 156 22.93 -7.25 -6.98
CA THR A 156 23.73 -8.05 -6.04
C THR A 156 22.84 -8.76 -5.01
N ALA A 157 23.23 -9.97 -4.61
CA ALA A 157 22.59 -10.65 -3.50
C ALA A 157 22.64 -9.76 -2.25
N ILE A 158 21.62 -9.85 -1.40
CA ILE A 158 21.61 -9.11 -0.13
C ILE A 158 22.57 -9.83 0.83
N GLU A 159 23.82 -9.37 0.88
CA GLU A 159 24.82 -9.86 1.81
C GLU A 159 24.64 -9.23 3.20
N SER A 160 24.85 -10.01 4.27
CA SER A 160 25.09 -9.44 5.60
C SER A 160 26.57 -9.18 5.81
N GLN A 161 26.94 -7.92 6.11
CA GLN A 161 28.29 -7.60 6.57
C GLN A 161 28.62 -8.15 7.98
N ALA A 162 27.63 -8.67 8.72
CA ALA A 162 27.80 -9.11 10.11
C ALA A 162 28.16 -10.61 10.26
N THR A 163 28.01 -11.41 9.22
CA THR A 163 28.10 -12.89 9.32
C THR A 163 29.53 -13.45 9.24
N GLY A 164 30.58 -12.62 9.33
CA GLY A 164 31.98 -13.00 9.04
C GLY A 164 32.62 -14.12 9.88
N ASN A 165 31.93 -14.62 10.92
CA ASN A 165 32.35 -15.78 11.72
C ASN A 165 31.60 -17.08 11.36
N LEU A 166 30.61 -17.03 10.46
CA LEU A 166 29.84 -18.18 9.99
C LEU A 166 30.14 -18.42 8.51
N LYS A 167 30.32 -19.68 8.10
CA LYS A 167 30.50 -20.01 6.67
C LYS A 167 29.20 -19.73 5.89
N PRO A 168 29.29 -19.17 4.67
CA PRO A 168 28.17 -19.14 3.74
C PRO A 168 27.62 -20.54 3.45
N TRP A 169 26.30 -20.69 3.30
CA TRP A 169 25.70 -22.00 3.04
C TRP A 169 26.29 -22.69 1.80
N ARG A 170 26.65 -21.89 0.78
CA ARG A 170 27.23 -22.36 -0.49
C ARG A 170 28.66 -22.89 -0.38
N GLU A 171 29.33 -22.67 0.76
CA GLU A 171 30.63 -23.29 1.09
C GLU A 171 30.45 -24.58 1.89
N VAL A 172 29.24 -24.86 2.39
CA VAL A 172 28.90 -26.04 3.21
C VAL A 172 28.12 -27.08 2.40
N VAL A 173 27.17 -26.67 1.55
CA VAL A 173 26.28 -27.56 0.78
C VAL A 173 26.15 -27.11 -0.67
N THR A 174 26.31 -28.06 -1.60
CA THR A 174 26.23 -27.84 -3.05
C THR A 174 24.84 -28.22 -3.58
N PRO A 175 24.16 -27.35 -4.37
CA PRO A 175 22.93 -27.73 -5.07
C PRO A 175 23.20 -28.74 -6.19
N HIS A 176 22.26 -29.65 -6.46
CA HIS A 176 22.39 -30.61 -7.58
C HIS A 176 22.61 -29.89 -8.91
N LYS A 177 23.31 -30.54 -9.85
CA LYS A 177 23.78 -29.92 -11.11
C LYS A 177 22.66 -29.42 -12.03
N ASP A 178 21.48 -30.02 -11.94
CA ASP A 178 20.23 -29.64 -12.61
C ASP A 178 19.72 -28.27 -12.09
N VAL A 179 19.62 -28.10 -10.77
CA VAL A 179 19.31 -26.84 -10.08
C VAL A 179 20.40 -25.80 -10.30
N ALA A 180 21.66 -26.15 -10.04
CA ALA A 180 22.81 -25.24 -10.11
C ALA A 180 22.99 -24.61 -11.50
N SER A 181 22.73 -25.38 -12.57
CA SER A 181 22.83 -24.90 -13.96
C SER A 181 21.58 -24.20 -14.49
N GLY A 182 20.50 -24.12 -13.69
CA GLY A 182 19.25 -23.48 -14.10
C GLY A 182 18.49 -24.23 -15.19
N ARG A 183 18.73 -25.54 -15.33
CA ARG A 183 18.17 -26.38 -16.40
C ARG A 183 16.95 -27.20 -15.99
N TYR A 184 16.53 -27.09 -14.72
CA TYR A 184 15.36 -27.74 -14.16
C TYR A 184 14.10 -27.47 -15.01
N GLN A 185 13.54 -28.51 -15.62
CA GLN A 185 12.32 -28.40 -16.42
C GLN A 185 11.06 -28.71 -15.60
N GLN A 186 9.92 -28.14 -15.98
CA GLN A 186 8.65 -28.39 -15.26
C GLN A 186 8.22 -29.88 -15.29
N ALA A 187 8.69 -30.63 -16.29
CA ALA A 187 8.46 -32.07 -16.40
C ALA A 187 9.36 -32.90 -15.47
N GLU A 188 10.55 -32.41 -15.10
CA GLU A 188 11.51 -33.15 -14.26
C GLU A 188 11.06 -33.26 -12.80
N PHE A 189 10.07 -32.48 -12.35
CA PHE A 189 9.41 -32.69 -11.06
C PHE A 189 8.07 -33.44 -11.17
N ALA A 190 7.82 -34.11 -12.30
CA ALA A 190 6.66 -34.97 -12.50
C ALA A 190 7.12 -36.44 -12.61
N ALA A 191 6.79 -37.24 -11.60
CA ALA A 191 6.90 -38.70 -11.71
C ALA A 191 5.91 -39.21 -12.77
N ASP A 192 6.38 -39.99 -13.75
CA ASP A 192 5.55 -40.72 -14.70
C ASP A 192 5.87 -42.22 -14.59
N LEU A 193 5.00 -42.97 -13.92
CA LEU A 193 5.15 -44.41 -13.70
C LEU A 193 5.14 -45.21 -15.02
N TRP A 194 4.46 -44.70 -16.05
CA TRP A 194 4.40 -45.36 -17.36
C TRP A 194 5.73 -45.22 -18.12
N GLN A 195 6.33 -44.02 -18.12
CA GLN A 195 7.67 -43.84 -18.70
C GLN A 195 8.69 -44.76 -18.02
N VAL A 196 8.70 -44.82 -16.68
CA VAL A 196 9.64 -45.70 -15.96
C VAL A 196 9.36 -47.18 -16.24
N HIS A 197 8.09 -47.59 -16.36
CA HIS A 197 7.72 -48.95 -16.77
C HIS A 197 8.23 -49.32 -18.17
N LEU A 198 8.19 -48.38 -19.13
CA LEU A 198 8.75 -48.56 -20.47
C LEU A 198 10.29 -48.48 -20.50
N GLY A 199 10.95 -48.11 -19.40
CA GLY A 199 12.38 -47.87 -19.36
C GLY A 199 12.79 -46.53 -19.99
N GLU A 200 11.89 -45.55 -20.02
CA GLU A 200 12.11 -44.17 -20.47
C GLU A 200 12.28 -43.22 -19.25
N GLY A 201 12.27 -41.91 -19.48
CA GLY A 201 12.35 -40.87 -18.44
C GLY A 201 13.77 -40.52 -17.98
N THR A 202 13.86 -39.61 -17.00
CA THR A 202 15.14 -39.13 -16.44
C THR A 202 15.79 -40.15 -15.50
N ALA A 203 17.11 -40.09 -15.36
CA ALA A 203 17.88 -41.05 -14.57
C ALA A 203 17.44 -41.12 -13.09
N GLU A 204 16.98 -40.01 -12.50
CA GLU A 204 16.50 -39.95 -11.12
C GLU A 204 15.16 -40.63 -10.85
N TYR A 205 14.33 -40.87 -11.87
CA TYR A 205 13.12 -41.68 -11.74
C TYR A 205 13.26 -43.07 -12.36
N LYS A 206 14.19 -43.25 -13.32
CA LYS A 206 14.44 -44.54 -14.00
C LYS A 206 15.38 -45.47 -13.23
N ASN A 207 16.42 -44.95 -12.56
CA ASN A 207 17.40 -45.78 -11.84
C ASN A 207 16.98 -45.97 -10.37
N PRO A 208 16.76 -47.20 -9.88
CA PRO A 208 16.40 -47.47 -8.48
C PRO A 208 17.35 -46.83 -7.46
N VAL A 209 18.66 -46.88 -7.70
CA VAL A 209 19.68 -46.38 -6.75
C VAL A 209 19.64 -44.85 -6.66
N GLU A 210 19.56 -44.15 -7.80
CA GLU A 210 19.46 -42.67 -7.81
C GLU A 210 18.11 -42.20 -7.25
N PHE A 211 17.03 -42.94 -7.55
CA PHE A 211 15.70 -42.69 -7.01
C PHE A 211 15.71 -42.73 -5.49
N PHE A 212 16.20 -43.82 -4.88
CA PHE A 212 16.26 -43.92 -3.42
C PHE A 212 17.27 -42.94 -2.80
N ARG A 213 18.38 -42.62 -3.49
CA ARG A 213 19.33 -41.58 -3.06
C ARG A 213 18.71 -40.18 -2.97
N ARG A 214 17.81 -39.83 -3.91
CA ARG A 214 17.07 -38.54 -3.91
C ARG A 214 15.78 -38.56 -3.07
N THR A 215 15.31 -39.73 -2.64
CA THR A 215 14.07 -39.89 -1.86
C THR A 215 14.31 -39.69 -0.37
N TYR A 216 13.34 -39.09 0.33
CA TYR A 216 13.23 -39.18 1.78
C TYR A 216 12.18 -40.25 2.13
N LEU A 217 12.56 -41.23 2.94
CA LEU A 217 11.64 -42.25 3.43
C LEU A 217 10.84 -41.67 4.60
N THR A 218 9.70 -41.05 4.28
CA THR A 218 8.70 -40.61 5.26
C THR A 218 8.19 -41.80 6.07
N ASP A 219 7.65 -41.58 7.26
CA ASP A 219 7.12 -42.67 8.09
C ASP A 219 5.95 -43.39 7.38
N SER A 220 5.15 -42.67 6.60
CA SER A 220 4.08 -43.26 5.78
C SER A 220 4.59 -44.03 4.54
N LEU A 221 5.71 -43.61 3.94
CA LEU A 221 6.36 -44.35 2.85
C LEU A 221 7.05 -45.60 3.40
N ARG A 222 7.82 -45.46 4.49
CA ARG A 222 8.42 -46.56 5.27
C ARG A 222 7.39 -47.62 5.62
N GLY A 223 6.31 -47.25 6.29
CA GLY A 223 5.26 -48.19 6.71
C GLY A 223 4.62 -48.92 5.53
N MET A 224 4.40 -48.23 4.40
CA MET A 224 3.90 -48.86 3.17
C MET A 224 4.91 -49.85 2.56
N LEU A 225 6.21 -49.50 2.51
CA LEU A 225 7.24 -50.42 2.00
C LEU A 225 7.41 -51.64 2.93
N VAL A 226 7.38 -51.45 4.24
CA VAL A 226 7.40 -52.54 5.26
C VAL A 226 6.19 -53.47 5.07
N GLY A 227 4.99 -52.92 4.93
CA GLY A 227 3.78 -53.69 4.65
C GLY A 227 3.86 -54.46 3.34
N ALA A 228 4.43 -53.85 2.29
CA ALA A 228 4.59 -54.47 0.98
C ALA A 228 5.60 -55.63 0.98
N VAL A 229 6.72 -55.50 1.69
CA VAL A 229 7.69 -56.59 1.87
C VAL A 229 7.03 -57.78 2.56
N ARG A 230 6.35 -57.56 3.69
CA ARG A 230 5.61 -58.63 4.40
C ARG A 230 4.53 -59.27 3.52
N ARG A 231 3.77 -58.48 2.75
CA ARG A 231 2.70 -59.01 1.87
C ARG A 231 3.24 -59.89 0.77
N LEU A 232 4.32 -59.47 0.10
CA LEU A 232 4.88 -60.22 -1.02
C LEU A 232 5.76 -61.41 -0.55
N ALA A 233 6.25 -61.39 0.70
CA ALA A 233 6.83 -62.55 1.37
C ALA A 233 5.78 -63.56 1.86
N GLY A 234 4.52 -63.15 2.04
CA GLY A 234 3.43 -63.96 2.57
C GLY A 234 3.35 -63.97 4.11
N GLU A 235 4.04 -63.06 4.78
CA GLU A 235 4.22 -62.99 6.24
C GLU A 235 3.16 -62.10 6.94
N GLY A 236 2.21 -61.56 6.19
CA GLY A 236 1.15 -60.65 6.67
C GLY A 236 1.12 -59.36 5.87
N GLY A 237 0.55 -58.29 6.43
CA GLY A 237 0.41 -57.00 5.74
C GLY A 237 -0.79 -56.93 4.79
N ASP A 238 -1.12 -55.69 4.39
CA ASP A 238 -2.38 -55.37 3.73
C ASP A 238 -2.40 -55.84 2.26
N PRO A 239 -3.53 -56.34 1.75
CA PRO A 239 -3.67 -56.79 0.36
C PRO A 239 -3.92 -55.65 -0.63
N VAL A 240 -4.53 -54.56 -0.15
CA VAL A 240 -5.01 -53.44 -0.94
C VAL A 240 -4.67 -52.14 -0.21
N VAL A 241 -3.92 -51.26 -0.86
CA VAL A 241 -3.53 -49.95 -0.31
C VAL A 241 -4.07 -48.85 -1.22
N GLN A 242 -4.90 -47.96 -0.68
CA GLN A 242 -5.32 -46.76 -1.40
C GLN A 242 -4.35 -45.60 -1.09
N LEU A 243 -3.70 -45.09 -2.13
CA LEU A 243 -2.89 -43.87 -2.06
C LEU A 243 -3.80 -42.64 -2.17
N GLN A 244 -4.28 -42.21 -1.02
CA GLN A 244 -4.95 -40.92 -0.83
C GLN A 244 -3.90 -39.82 -0.63
N THR A 245 -3.86 -38.82 -1.51
CA THR A 245 -3.12 -37.56 -1.25
C THR A 245 -4.07 -36.38 -1.41
N ASN A 246 -4.26 -35.58 -0.35
CA ASN A 246 -5.04 -34.35 -0.44
C ASN A 246 -4.45 -33.38 -1.48
N PHE A 247 -3.12 -33.36 -1.68
CA PHE A 247 -2.44 -32.46 -2.62
C PHE A 247 -1.27 -33.14 -3.34
N GLY A 248 -1.05 -32.73 -4.60
CA GLY A 248 -0.24 -33.46 -5.58
C GLY A 248 1.26 -33.60 -5.29
N GLY A 249 1.80 -34.76 -5.69
CA GLY A 249 3.23 -35.08 -5.67
C GLY A 249 3.57 -36.47 -5.10
N GLY A 250 2.69 -37.04 -4.25
CA GLY A 250 2.94 -38.29 -3.54
C GLY A 250 2.62 -39.58 -4.31
N LYS A 251 1.40 -39.71 -4.85
CA LYS A 251 0.80 -40.96 -5.37
C LYS A 251 1.77 -41.76 -6.26
N THR A 252 2.12 -41.23 -7.43
CA THR A 252 3.02 -41.84 -8.41
C THR A 252 4.46 -42.01 -7.88
N HIS A 253 4.92 -41.18 -6.94
CA HIS A 253 6.24 -41.32 -6.32
C HIS A 253 6.30 -42.51 -5.36
N SER A 254 5.28 -42.70 -4.52
CA SER A 254 5.13 -43.89 -3.67
C SER A 254 4.98 -45.18 -4.50
N MET A 255 4.25 -45.13 -5.63
CA MET A 255 4.18 -46.25 -6.58
C MET A 255 5.53 -46.56 -7.21
N LEU A 256 6.33 -45.55 -7.58
CA LEU A 256 7.69 -45.76 -8.08
C LEU A 256 8.62 -46.35 -7.02
N ALA A 257 8.48 -45.99 -5.76
CA ALA A 257 9.26 -46.60 -4.67
C ALA A 257 8.98 -48.10 -4.56
N LEU A 258 7.70 -48.52 -4.64
CA LEU A 258 7.33 -49.94 -4.70
C LEU A 258 7.85 -50.61 -5.99
N TYR A 259 7.66 -49.98 -7.14
CA TYR A 259 8.14 -50.50 -8.43
C TYR A 259 9.65 -50.72 -8.44
N HIS A 260 10.43 -49.84 -7.80
CA HIS A 260 11.88 -49.93 -7.70
C HIS A 260 12.36 -50.87 -6.59
N LEU A 261 11.66 -50.98 -5.46
CA LEU A 261 11.98 -51.94 -4.41
C LEU A 261 11.94 -53.38 -4.95
N PHE A 262 10.90 -53.72 -5.72
CA PHE A 262 10.76 -55.04 -6.33
C PHE A 262 11.37 -55.13 -7.75
N SER A 263 12.39 -54.32 -8.05
CA SER A 263 13.08 -54.30 -9.35
C SER A 263 14.10 -55.43 -9.55
N GLY A 264 14.56 -56.07 -8.48
CA GLY A 264 15.64 -57.07 -8.49
C GLY A 264 17.02 -56.52 -8.12
N ILE A 265 17.15 -55.22 -7.84
CA ILE A 265 18.35 -54.63 -7.21
C ILE A 265 18.45 -55.06 -5.75
N LEU A 266 19.69 -55.21 -5.24
CA LEU A 266 19.94 -55.61 -3.85
C LEU A 266 19.49 -54.54 -2.85
N PRO A 267 18.87 -54.91 -1.70
CA PRO A 267 18.44 -53.95 -0.68
C PRO A 267 19.54 -52.98 -0.23
N THR A 268 20.77 -53.49 -0.12
CA THR A 268 21.97 -52.78 0.34
C THR A 268 22.48 -51.71 -0.65
N GLU A 269 21.96 -51.68 -1.88
CA GLU A 269 22.23 -50.61 -2.86
C GLU A 269 21.18 -49.49 -2.80
N LEU A 270 20.05 -49.72 -2.10
CA LEU A 270 18.91 -48.80 -2.05
C LEU A 270 18.90 -48.03 -0.73
N ALA A 271 19.32 -46.76 -0.78
CA ALA A 271 19.56 -45.92 0.40
C ALA A 271 18.37 -45.92 1.40
N GLY A 272 18.60 -46.47 2.60
CA GLY A 272 17.63 -46.51 3.70
C GLY A 272 16.70 -47.73 3.72
N ILE A 273 16.78 -48.62 2.72
CA ILE A 273 15.97 -49.85 2.66
C ILE A 273 16.41 -50.88 3.69
N ASP A 274 17.66 -50.86 4.18
CA ASP A 274 18.12 -51.75 5.27
C ASP A 274 17.22 -51.67 6.50
N ALA A 275 16.79 -50.45 6.87
CA ALA A 275 15.86 -50.22 7.96
C ALA A 275 14.43 -50.69 7.65
N VAL A 276 14.00 -50.67 6.38
CA VAL A 276 12.72 -51.24 5.94
C VAL A 276 12.75 -52.77 6.03
N MET A 277 13.85 -53.41 5.64
CA MET A 277 14.04 -54.86 5.75
C MET A 277 14.07 -55.32 7.22
N GLN A 278 14.84 -54.61 8.07
CA GLN A 278 14.92 -54.86 9.50
C GLN A 278 13.55 -54.72 10.19
N GLU A 279 12.79 -53.67 9.86
CA GLU A 279 11.46 -53.43 10.41
C GLU A 279 10.43 -54.44 9.87
N ALA A 280 10.52 -54.84 8.60
CA ALA A 280 9.70 -55.90 8.03
C ALA A 280 9.94 -57.26 8.71
N GLY A 281 11.18 -57.55 9.11
CA GLY A 281 11.63 -58.86 9.61
C GLY A 281 12.21 -59.76 8.50
N ALA A 282 12.33 -59.24 7.27
CA ALA A 282 12.69 -60.01 6.09
C ALA A 282 14.21 -60.01 5.84
N ASN A 283 14.77 -61.20 5.59
CA ASN A 283 16.19 -61.36 5.25
C ASN A 283 16.50 -61.19 3.75
N GLN A 284 15.49 -61.24 2.89
CA GLN A 284 15.63 -61.12 1.43
C GLN A 284 14.34 -60.54 0.83
N LEU A 285 14.44 -59.75 -0.24
CA LEU A 285 13.26 -59.29 -0.97
C LEU A 285 12.67 -60.41 -1.85
N PRO A 286 11.34 -60.62 -1.83
CA PRO A 286 10.68 -61.53 -2.76
C PRO A 286 10.77 -61.02 -4.19
N THR A 287 11.04 -61.92 -5.15
CA THR A 287 11.03 -61.57 -6.58
C THR A 287 9.58 -61.51 -7.07
N ALA A 288 9.02 -60.29 -7.18
CA ALA A 288 7.64 -60.08 -7.56
C ALA A 288 7.46 -59.68 -9.03
N LYS A 289 6.39 -60.16 -9.67
CA LYS A 289 5.90 -59.62 -10.95
C LYS A 289 5.33 -58.22 -10.72
N ARG A 290 5.71 -57.25 -11.56
CA ARG A 290 5.28 -55.84 -11.43
C ARG A 290 4.36 -55.47 -12.59
N VAL A 291 3.06 -55.35 -12.30
CA VAL A 291 2.02 -54.89 -13.22
C VAL A 291 1.80 -53.39 -13.01
N VAL A 292 1.73 -52.63 -14.09
CA VAL A 292 1.51 -51.17 -14.12
C VAL A 292 0.38 -50.85 -15.08
N LEU A 293 -0.71 -50.33 -14.53
CA LEU A 293 -1.86 -49.81 -15.26
C LEU A 293 -1.93 -48.30 -15.02
N VAL A 294 -1.96 -47.50 -16.09
CA VAL A 294 -2.05 -46.03 -15.98
C VAL A 294 -3.21 -45.53 -16.83
N GLY A 295 -4.25 -45.02 -16.16
CA GLY A 295 -5.57 -44.76 -16.76
C GLY A 295 -5.63 -43.62 -17.78
N ASN A 296 -4.58 -42.79 -17.86
CA ASN A 296 -4.42 -41.76 -18.89
C ASN A 296 -3.50 -42.18 -20.07
N LYS A 297 -2.96 -43.40 -20.06
CA LYS A 297 -2.10 -43.97 -21.13
C LYS A 297 -2.80 -45.10 -21.89
N ILE A 298 -3.58 -45.91 -21.18
CA ILE A 298 -4.32 -47.05 -21.75
C ILE A 298 -5.65 -46.52 -22.33
N SER A 299 -5.88 -46.69 -23.63
CA SER A 299 -7.10 -46.22 -24.30
C SER A 299 -8.25 -47.20 -24.10
N PRO A 300 -9.44 -46.79 -23.62
CA PRO A 300 -10.61 -47.66 -23.58
C PRO A 300 -11.28 -47.85 -24.95
N GLY A 301 -11.02 -46.95 -25.91
CA GLY A 301 -11.61 -46.99 -27.25
C GLY A 301 -10.81 -47.79 -28.29
N ASN A 302 -9.53 -48.05 -28.04
CA ASN A 302 -8.61 -48.61 -29.05
C ASN A 302 -7.83 -49.81 -28.48
N PRO A 303 -8.02 -51.04 -28.99
CA PRO A 303 -7.25 -52.21 -28.58
C PRO A 303 -5.74 -52.02 -28.84
N SER A 304 -4.91 -52.43 -27.89
CA SER A 304 -3.44 -52.39 -28.04
C SER A 304 -2.91 -53.74 -28.53
N THR A 305 -2.00 -53.72 -29.51
CA THR A 305 -1.28 -54.93 -29.96
C THR A 305 0.09 -55.00 -29.29
N LYS A 306 0.37 -56.13 -28.64
CA LYS A 306 1.59 -56.38 -27.87
C LYS A 306 2.70 -56.98 -28.74
N PRO A 307 3.99 -56.91 -28.32
CA PRO A 307 5.12 -57.46 -29.08
C PRO A 307 5.05 -58.97 -29.40
N ASP A 308 4.24 -59.74 -28.66
CA ASP A 308 3.99 -61.18 -28.89
C ASP A 308 2.76 -61.46 -29.79
N GLY A 309 2.21 -60.41 -30.41
CA GLY A 309 1.01 -60.45 -31.24
C GLY A 309 -0.30 -60.60 -30.46
N THR A 310 -0.30 -60.46 -29.13
CA THR A 310 -1.54 -60.44 -28.33
C THR A 310 -2.26 -59.11 -28.53
N VAL A 311 -3.56 -59.15 -28.82
CA VAL A 311 -4.42 -57.96 -28.87
C VAL A 311 -5.18 -57.88 -27.55
N VAL A 312 -5.04 -56.75 -26.86
CA VAL A 312 -5.61 -56.47 -25.53
C VAL A 312 -6.61 -55.32 -25.64
N ARG A 313 -7.82 -55.47 -25.08
CA ARG A 313 -8.90 -54.47 -25.14
C ARG A 313 -9.20 -53.80 -23.80
N THR A 314 -8.92 -54.50 -22.69
CA THR A 314 -9.41 -54.16 -21.34
C THR A 314 -8.27 -54.03 -20.33
N LEU A 315 -8.54 -53.42 -19.16
CA LEU A 315 -7.57 -53.35 -18.07
C LEU A 315 -7.29 -54.71 -17.40
N TRP A 316 -8.23 -55.66 -17.41
CA TRP A 316 -7.95 -57.03 -16.98
C TRP A 316 -7.09 -57.79 -18.00
N GLY A 317 -7.34 -57.60 -19.30
CA GLY A 317 -6.49 -58.09 -20.37
C GLY A 317 -5.04 -57.60 -20.24
N GLU A 318 -4.86 -56.30 -19.98
CA GLU A 318 -3.54 -55.70 -19.75
C GLU A 318 -2.85 -56.33 -18.53
N LEU A 319 -3.57 -56.42 -17.41
CA LEU A 319 -3.09 -57.00 -16.17
C LEU A 319 -2.61 -58.45 -16.35
N ALA A 320 -3.40 -59.30 -17.00
CA ALA A 320 -2.99 -60.70 -17.21
C ALA A 320 -1.80 -60.80 -18.19
N TRP A 321 -1.78 -59.98 -19.24
CA TRP A 321 -0.65 -59.96 -20.18
C TRP A 321 0.66 -59.48 -19.50
N GLN A 322 0.63 -58.45 -18.66
CA GLN A 322 1.82 -58.03 -17.92
C GLN A 322 2.26 -59.05 -16.85
N LEU A 323 1.30 -59.77 -16.24
CA LEU A 323 1.56 -60.76 -15.19
C LEU A 323 2.23 -62.05 -15.72
N GLY A 324 1.72 -62.61 -16.83
CA GLY A 324 2.13 -63.90 -17.38
C GLY A 324 2.16 -64.00 -18.91
N GLY A 325 2.14 -62.87 -19.61
CA GLY A 325 2.17 -62.79 -21.08
C GLY A 325 0.96 -63.45 -21.73
N LYS A 326 1.15 -63.87 -22.99
CA LYS A 326 0.19 -64.62 -23.80
C LYS A 326 -0.46 -65.83 -23.10
N LYS A 327 0.23 -66.47 -22.14
CA LYS A 327 -0.31 -67.63 -21.38
C LYS A 327 -1.39 -67.19 -20.39
N ALA A 328 -1.09 -66.21 -19.54
CA ALA A 328 -2.05 -65.67 -18.58
C ALA A 328 -3.22 -64.96 -19.30
N PHE A 329 -2.93 -64.18 -20.35
CA PHE A 329 -3.97 -63.56 -21.18
C PHE A 329 -4.92 -64.61 -21.79
N ALA A 330 -4.41 -65.75 -22.27
CA ALA A 330 -5.25 -66.81 -22.84
C ALA A 330 -6.30 -67.37 -21.85
N ARG A 331 -6.06 -67.29 -20.52
CA ARG A 331 -7.02 -67.73 -19.50
C ARG A 331 -8.24 -66.81 -19.36
N ILE A 332 -8.11 -65.52 -19.70
CA ILE A 332 -9.17 -64.51 -19.63
C ILE A 332 -9.53 -63.93 -21.02
N LYS A 333 -9.04 -64.54 -22.11
CA LYS A 333 -9.19 -64.00 -23.47
C LYS A 333 -10.66 -63.75 -23.83
N ALA A 334 -11.55 -64.65 -23.44
CA ALA A 334 -12.97 -64.52 -23.72
C ALA A 334 -13.60 -63.31 -23.01
N ASP A 335 -13.06 -62.90 -21.86
CA ASP A 335 -13.53 -61.80 -21.03
C ASP A 335 -12.96 -60.45 -21.47
N ASP A 336 -11.74 -60.44 -22.03
CA ASP A 336 -11.20 -59.30 -22.78
C ASP A 336 -11.96 -59.11 -24.11
N GLU A 337 -12.19 -60.19 -24.87
CA GLU A 337 -12.89 -60.11 -26.16
C GLU A 337 -14.37 -59.70 -26.05
N LYS A 338 -15.05 -60.02 -24.96
CA LYS A 338 -16.44 -59.62 -24.66
C LYS A 338 -16.56 -58.36 -23.81
N ALA A 339 -15.45 -57.85 -23.28
CA ALA A 339 -15.41 -56.79 -22.28
C ALA A 339 -16.31 -57.07 -21.05
N THR A 340 -16.12 -58.23 -20.41
CA THR A 340 -16.79 -58.64 -19.17
C THR A 340 -15.80 -58.88 -18.03
N SER A 341 -16.22 -58.71 -16.77
CA SER A 341 -15.34 -58.97 -15.61
C SER A 341 -14.98 -60.46 -15.51
N PRO A 342 -13.69 -60.84 -15.41
CA PRO A 342 -13.22 -62.24 -15.48
C PRO A 342 -13.42 -63.08 -14.20
N GLY A 343 -14.03 -62.52 -13.15
CA GLY A 343 -14.33 -63.25 -11.91
C GLY A 343 -13.10 -63.82 -11.19
N ASP A 344 -13.29 -64.96 -10.54
CA ASP A 344 -12.30 -65.63 -9.68
C ASP A 344 -11.03 -66.12 -10.42
N VAL A 345 -11.02 -66.08 -11.77
CA VAL A 345 -9.83 -66.37 -12.59
C VAL A 345 -8.67 -65.41 -12.25
N LEU A 346 -8.96 -64.19 -11.78
CA LEU A 346 -7.92 -63.27 -11.28
C LEU A 346 -7.20 -63.81 -10.03
N ARG A 347 -7.93 -64.37 -9.06
CA ARG A 347 -7.35 -65.00 -7.87
C ARG A 347 -6.46 -66.18 -8.26
N GLU A 348 -6.89 -66.99 -9.22
CA GLU A 348 -6.07 -68.08 -9.75
C GLU A 348 -4.79 -67.58 -10.42
N LEU A 349 -4.88 -66.56 -11.28
CA LEU A 349 -3.72 -65.94 -11.93
C LEU A 349 -2.74 -65.34 -10.91
N PHE A 350 -3.22 -64.67 -9.85
CA PHE A 350 -2.36 -64.15 -8.78
C PHE A 350 -1.70 -65.26 -7.96
N THR A 351 -2.31 -66.43 -7.88
CA THR A 351 -1.74 -67.61 -7.20
C THR A 351 -0.74 -68.35 -8.09
N GLU A 352 -0.98 -68.42 -9.41
CA GLU A 352 -0.14 -69.10 -10.42
C GLU A 352 1.12 -68.30 -10.77
N TYR A 353 1.03 -66.96 -10.84
CA TYR A 353 2.11 -66.07 -11.26
C TYR A 353 2.67 -65.17 -10.14
N GLY A 354 2.23 -65.37 -8.89
CA GLY A 354 2.70 -64.61 -7.72
C GLY A 354 4.09 -65.03 -7.21
N PRO A 355 4.77 -64.20 -6.38
CA PRO A 355 4.30 -62.93 -5.82
C PRO A 355 4.10 -61.84 -6.89
N CYS A 356 3.11 -60.97 -6.70
CA CYS A 356 2.81 -59.92 -7.67
C CYS A 356 2.39 -58.58 -7.04
N LEU A 357 2.99 -57.50 -7.54
CA LEU A 357 2.67 -56.11 -7.25
C LEU A 357 1.85 -55.55 -8.42
N ILE A 358 0.67 -54.99 -8.13
CA ILE A 358 -0.22 -54.40 -9.12
C ILE A 358 -0.41 -52.92 -8.78
N LEU A 359 0.09 -52.03 -9.64
CA LEU A 359 0.03 -50.58 -9.48
C LEU A 359 -1.00 -50.01 -10.46
N ILE A 360 -2.01 -49.29 -9.96
CA ILE A 360 -3.05 -48.66 -10.78
C ILE A 360 -3.10 -47.16 -10.53
N ASP A 361 -2.41 -46.41 -11.39
CA ASP A 361 -2.36 -44.95 -11.35
C ASP A 361 -3.47 -44.34 -12.24
N GLU A 362 -4.05 -43.23 -11.81
CA GLU A 362 -5.10 -42.48 -12.52
C GLU A 362 -6.34 -43.31 -12.97
N TRP A 363 -6.83 -44.25 -12.14
CA TRP A 363 -8.01 -45.08 -12.46
C TRP A 363 -9.24 -44.23 -12.81
N VAL A 364 -9.54 -43.17 -12.05
CA VAL A 364 -10.68 -42.26 -12.34
C VAL A 364 -10.59 -41.67 -13.75
N ALA A 365 -9.38 -41.36 -14.23
CA ALA A 365 -9.17 -40.84 -15.58
C ALA A 365 -9.52 -41.86 -16.68
N TYR A 366 -9.38 -43.16 -16.43
CA TYR A 366 -9.87 -44.22 -17.31
C TYR A 366 -11.40 -44.38 -17.19
N ALA A 367 -11.91 -44.52 -15.96
CA ALA A 367 -13.31 -44.82 -15.71
C ALA A 367 -14.25 -43.75 -16.30
N ARG A 368 -13.90 -42.46 -16.17
CA ARG A 368 -14.71 -41.35 -16.71
C ARG A 368 -14.78 -41.29 -18.25
N GLN A 369 -13.94 -42.04 -18.97
CA GLN A 369 -13.98 -42.17 -20.43
C GLN A 369 -14.93 -43.28 -20.90
N LEU A 370 -15.36 -44.19 -20.03
CA LEU A 370 -16.31 -45.25 -20.37
C LEU A 370 -17.74 -44.70 -20.48
N HIS A 371 -18.57 -45.33 -21.30
CA HIS A 371 -19.99 -44.99 -21.46
C HIS A 371 -20.89 -45.98 -20.71
N ASP A 372 -22.13 -45.59 -20.44
CA ASP A 372 -23.09 -46.44 -19.73
C ASP A 372 -23.68 -47.51 -20.68
N GLN A 373 -23.59 -47.25 -21.99
CA GLN A 373 -23.74 -48.24 -23.06
C GLN A 373 -22.38 -48.88 -23.35
N SER A 374 -22.32 -50.19 -23.60
CA SER A 374 -21.08 -50.90 -23.92
C SER A 374 -20.70 -50.75 -25.41
N ASP A 375 -20.47 -49.50 -25.85
CA ASP A 375 -20.06 -49.16 -27.22
C ASP A 375 -18.53 -49.20 -27.44
N LEU A 376 -17.75 -49.04 -26.38
CA LEU A 376 -16.28 -49.10 -26.41
C LEU A 376 -15.73 -50.54 -26.25
N PRO A 377 -14.59 -50.91 -26.88
CA PRO A 377 -13.93 -52.20 -26.70
C PRO A 377 -13.53 -52.56 -25.27
N ALA A 378 -13.40 -51.56 -24.37
CA ALA A 378 -13.16 -51.76 -22.94
C ALA A 378 -14.41 -52.11 -22.11
N GLY A 379 -15.60 -52.05 -22.70
CA GLY A 379 -16.88 -52.32 -22.02
C GLY A 379 -17.53 -51.06 -21.41
N GLY A 380 -18.60 -51.28 -20.65
CA GLY A 380 -19.39 -50.22 -20.05
C GLY A 380 -18.89 -49.74 -18.68
N PHE A 381 -19.36 -48.57 -18.25
CA PHE A 381 -19.05 -47.92 -16.98
C PHE A 381 -19.30 -48.85 -15.77
N GLU A 382 -20.46 -49.51 -15.72
CA GLU A 382 -20.82 -50.46 -14.64
C GLU A 382 -19.90 -51.70 -14.58
N THR A 383 -19.38 -52.15 -15.72
CA THR A 383 -18.47 -53.29 -15.79
C THR A 383 -17.15 -52.99 -15.07
N GLN A 384 -16.69 -51.73 -15.09
CA GLN A 384 -15.41 -51.36 -14.48
C GLN A 384 -15.46 -51.33 -12.95
N PHE A 385 -16.61 -51.03 -12.33
CA PHE A 385 -16.78 -51.18 -10.87
C PHE A 385 -16.91 -52.67 -10.49
N SER A 386 -17.57 -53.47 -11.34
CA SER A 386 -17.61 -54.93 -11.20
C SER A 386 -16.21 -55.57 -11.26
N PHE A 387 -15.34 -55.08 -12.15
CA PHE A 387 -13.92 -55.44 -12.17
C PHE A 387 -13.18 -54.96 -10.91
N ALA A 388 -13.41 -53.72 -10.44
CA ALA A 388 -12.77 -53.20 -9.23
C ALA A 388 -13.07 -54.05 -7.98
N GLN A 389 -14.31 -54.49 -7.80
CA GLN A 389 -14.70 -55.37 -6.70
C GLN A 389 -13.99 -56.73 -6.81
N VAL A 390 -14.10 -57.41 -7.95
CA VAL A 390 -13.45 -58.72 -8.15
C VAL A 390 -11.93 -58.64 -8.01
N LEU A 391 -11.30 -57.56 -8.47
CA LEU A 391 -9.86 -57.34 -8.36
C LEU A 391 -9.42 -57.20 -6.89
N THR A 392 -10.11 -56.36 -6.10
CA THR A 392 -9.79 -56.15 -4.68
C THR A 392 -10.05 -57.41 -3.84
N GLU A 393 -11.13 -58.14 -4.11
CA GLU A 393 -11.43 -59.43 -3.47
C GLU A 393 -10.39 -60.51 -3.85
N SER A 394 -10.00 -60.58 -5.12
CA SER A 394 -8.96 -61.51 -5.60
C SER A 394 -7.60 -61.23 -4.99
N ALA A 395 -7.19 -59.96 -4.91
CA ALA A 395 -5.93 -59.55 -4.27
C ALA A 395 -5.92 -59.84 -2.76
N LYS A 396 -7.07 -59.71 -2.08
CA LYS A 396 -7.25 -60.11 -0.68
C LYS A 396 -7.00 -61.60 -0.46
N LEU A 397 -7.60 -62.44 -1.30
CA LEU A 397 -7.52 -63.90 -1.20
C LEU A 397 -6.15 -64.46 -1.65
N ALA A 398 -5.49 -63.85 -2.62
CA ALA A 398 -4.16 -64.24 -3.09
C ALA A 398 -3.06 -63.76 -2.10
N LYS A 399 -2.57 -64.68 -1.26
CA LYS A 399 -1.69 -64.41 -0.09
C LYS A 399 -0.47 -63.51 -0.38
N ASN A 400 0.11 -63.63 -1.57
CA ASN A 400 1.32 -62.94 -2.02
C ASN A 400 1.05 -61.94 -3.17
N CYS A 401 -0.19 -61.42 -3.26
CA CYS A 401 -0.56 -60.31 -4.13
C CYS A 401 -0.66 -59.01 -3.31
N LEU A 402 -0.13 -57.91 -3.85
CA LEU A 402 -0.35 -56.55 -3.35
C LEU A 402 -0.91 -55.67 -4.46
N LEU A 403 -2.07 -55.07 -4.20
CA LEU A 403 -2.73 -54.11 -5.07
C LEU A 403 -2.60 -52.69 -4.49
N VAL A 404 -2.09 -51.74 -5.28
CA VAL A 404 -1.94 -50.34 -4.87
C VAL A 404 -2.63 -49.44 -5.89
N ILE A 405 -3.57 -48.63 -5.41
CA ILE A 405 -4.46 -47.83 -6.25
C ILE A 405 -4.30 -46.36 -5.90
N SER A 406 -4.10 -45.51 -6.91
CA SER A 406 -4.22 -44.07 -6.77
C SER A 406 -5.68 -43.66 -6.96
N LEU A 407 -6.22 -42.76 -6.12
CA LEU A 407 -7.41 -41.98 -6.45
C LEU A 407 -7.17 -40.51 -6.06
N PRO A 408 -7.87 -39.54 -6.67
CA PRO A 408 -8.02 -38.20 -6.09
C PRO A 408 -8.58 -38.26 -4.66
N ALA A 409 -8.18 -37.31 -3.82
CA ALA A 409 -8.90 -36.99 -2.60
C ALA A 409 -10.02 -35.99 -2.93
N SER A 410 -11.08 -35.98 -2.11
CA SER A 410 -12.12 -34.95 -2.15
C SER A 410 -12.55 -34.69 -0.71
N ASP A 411 -12.36 -33.46 -0.23
CA ASP A 411 -12.63 -33.06 1.16
C ASP A 411 -14.13 -32.77 1.34
N THR A 412 -14.97 -33.81 1.19
CA THR A 412 -16.44 -33.75 1.34
C THR A 412 -16.88 -33.64 2.81
N ALA A 413 -16.35 -32.66 3.55
CA ALA A 413 -16.78 -32.30 4.89
C ALA A 413 -16.42 -30.84 5.26
N GLY A 414 -17.40 -29.93 5.18
CA GLY A 414 -17.41 -28.75 6.06
C GLY A 414 -17.46 -27.32 5.46
N SER A 415 -17.57 -27.10 4.15
CA SER A 415 -17.73 -25.72 3.61
C SER A 415 -18.49 -25.62 2.28
N PRO A 416 -19.49 -24.71 2.14
CA PRO A 416 -20.24 -24.51 0.89
C PRO A 416 -19.51 -23.83 -0.27
N HIS A 417 -18.26 -23.38 -0.07
CA HIS A 417 -17.55 -22.50 -1.02
C HIS A 417 -16.44 -23.19 -1.83
N THR A 418 -16.13 -24.47 -1.58
CA THR A 418 -15.11 -25.25 -2.28
C THR A 418 -15.60 -25.77 -3.64
N GLN A 419 -15.68 -24.89 -4.64
CA GLN A 419 -15.91 -25.27 -6.05
C GLN A 419 -14.67 -25.87 -6.75
N ALA A 420 -13.59 -26.17 -6.01
CA ALA A 420 -12.29 -26.54 -6.58
C ALA A 420 -12.26 -27.94 -7.25
N ASP A 421 -13.08 -28.88 -6.75
CA ASP A 421 -12.97 -30.32 -7.02
C ASP A 421 -13.28 -30.73 -8.48
N ASP A 422 -13.94 -29.89 -9.28
CA ASP A 422 -14.32 -30.24 -10.67
C ASP A 422 -13.10 -30.47 -11.59
N VAL A 423 -11.94 -29.88 -11.27
CA VAL A 423 -10.79 -29.78 -12.19
C VAL A 423 -9.88 -31.02 -12.19
N GLU A 424 -9.51 -31.57 -11.02
CA GLU A 424 -8.72 -32.83 -10.97
C GLU A 424 -9.61 -34.03 -11.33
N VAL A 425 -10.87 -34.00 -10.92
CA VAL A 425 -11.82 -35.12 -11.10
C VAL A 425 -12.41 -35.16 -12.53
N GLY A 426 -12.52 -34.01 -13.20
CA GLY A 426 -12.96 -33.93 -14.60
C GLY A 426 -14.48 -33.94 -14.78
N GLY A 427 -15.20 -33.16 -13.96
CA GLY A 427 -16.65 -32.97 -14.05
C GLY A 427 -17.50 -34.08 -13.40
N GLN A 428 -18.83 -33.98 -13.59
CA GLN A 428 -19.84 -34.81 -12.92
C GLN A 428 -19.61 -36.33 -13.06
N ARG A 429 -19.34 -36.83 -14.27
CA ARG A 429 -19.06 -38.28 -14.49
C ARG A 429 -17.77 -38.74 -13.81
N GLY A 430 -16.80 -37.83 -13.64
CA GLY A 430 -15.60 -38.09 -12.85
C GLY A 430 -15.89 -38.22 -11.35
N ARG A 431 -16.76 -37.38 -10.79
CA ARG A 431 -17.17 -37.46 -9.38
C ARG A 431 -17.88 -38.78 -9.11
N GLU A 432 -18.82 -39.15 -9.97
CA GLU A 432 -19.52 -40.44 -9.88
C GLU A 432 -18.53 -41.62 -9.95
N ALA A 433 -17.54 -41.58 -10.85
CA ALA A 433 -16.50 -42.59 -10.93
C ALA A 433 -15.63 -42.67 -9.66
N LEU A 434 -15.27 -41.53 -9.07
CA LEU A 434 -14.51 -41.43 -7.83
C LEU A 434 -15.31 -41.98 -6.63
N ASP A 435 -16.54 -41.54 -6.44
CA ASP A 435 -17.41 -41.98 -5.33
C ASP A 435 -17.69 -43.48 -5.41
N ARG A 436 -17.99 -44.00 -6.60
CA ARG A 436 -18.21 -45.44 -6.82
C ARG A 436 -16.93 -46.26 -6.58
N LEU A 437 -15.76 -45.83 -7.07
CA LEU A 437 -14.49 -46.52 -6.79
C LEU A 437 -14.14 -46.50 -5.30
N ARG A 438 -14.28 -45.36 -4.62
CA ARG A 438 -14.05 -45.24 -3.16
C ARG A 438 -14.97 -46.17 -2.37
N ASN A 439 -16.25 -46.28 -2.76
CA ASN A 439 -17.24 -47.15 -2.11
C ASN A 439 -16.98 -48.66 -2.30
N VAL A 440 -16.19 -49.05 -3.32
CA VAL A 440 -15.74 -50.42 -3.58
C VAL A 440 -14.43 -50.72 -2.83
N VAL A 441 -13.39 -49.91 -3.03
CA VAL A 441 -12.04 -50.14 -2.47
C VAL A 441 -12.02 -49.93 -0.94
N GLY A 442 -12.75 -48.92 -0.44
CA GLY A 442 -12.83 -48.54 0.97
C GLY A 442 -13.42 -49.58 1.94
N ARG A 443 -13.84 -50.74 1.42
CA ARG A 443 -14.28 -51.91 2.22
C ARG A 443 -13.14 -52.87 2.58
N VAL A 444 -11.96 -52.69 1.98
CA VAL A 444 -10.85 -53.67 2.00
C VAL A 444 -9.49 -53.05 2.33
N GLU A 445 -9.35 -51.72 2.22
CA GLU A 445 -8.07 -51.01 2.27
C GLU A 445 -7.54 -50.69 3.68
N SER A 446 -6.24 -50.38 3.74
CA SER A 446 -5.68 -49.46 4.74
C SER A 446 -5.43 -48.08 4.12
N SER A 447 -5.72 -47.02 4.89
CA SER A 447 -5.60 -45.62 4.44
C SER A 447 -4.16 -45.11 4.62
N TRP A 448 -3.49 -44.79 3.52
CA TRP A 448 -2.16 -44.19 3.51
C TRP A 448 -2.24 -42.68 3.85
N ARG A 449 -1.34 -42.20 4.74
CA ARG A 449 -1.32 -40.79 5.18
C ARG A 449 -0.27 -39.96 4.43
N PRO A 450 -0.61 -38.71 4.01
CA PRO A 450 0.37 -37.75 3.52
C PRO A 450 1.51 -37.47 4.51
N ALA A 451 2.65 -37.05 3.97
CA ALA A 451 3.82 -36.64 4.75
C ALA A 451 3.54 -35.38 5.61
N SER A 452 4.23 -35.25 6.73
CA SER A 452 4.17 -34.07 7.59
C SER A 452 4.87 -32.85 6.96
N ALA A 453 4.59 -31.65 7.49
CA ALA A 453 5.31 -30.44 7.07
C ALA A 453 6.82 -30.53 7.35
N GLU A 454 7.21 -31.17 8.46
CA GLU A 454 8.61 -31.34 8.87
C GLU A 454 9.36 -32.33 7.98
N GLU A 455 8.71 -33.42 7.57
CA GLU A 455 9.21 -34.33 6.54
C GLU A 455 9.35 -33.63 5.18
N GLY A 456 8.45 -32.67 4.90
CA GLY A 456 8.52 -31.78 3.74
C GLY A 456 9.85 -31.04 3.60
N PHE A 457 10.49 -30.66 4.72
CA PHE A 457 11.80 -29.99 4.69
C PHE A 457 12.89 -30.93 4.15
N GLU A 458 12.95 -32.17 4.64
CA GLU A 458 13.91 -33.19 4.18
C GLU A 458 13.66 -33.61 2.72
N ILE A 459 12.39 -33.76 2.31
CA ILE A 459 12.01 -34.04 0.91
C ILE A 459 12.58 -32.97 -0.02
N VAL A 460 12.38 -31.69 0.31
CA VAL A 460 12.90 -30.56 -0.50
C VAL A 460 14.42 -30.49 -0.43
N ARG A 461 15.03 -30.70 0.75
CA ARG A 461 16.49 -30.68 0.92
C ARG A 461 17.17 -31.72 0.04
N ARG A 462 16.74 -32.99 0.07
CA ARG A 462 17.35 -34.08 -0.74
C ARG A 462 17.15 -33.90 -2.24
N ARG A 463 16.03 -33.30 -2.66
CA ARG A 463 15.72 -33.02 -4.07
C ARG A 463 16.52 -31.87 -4.67
N LEU A 464 16.93 -30.88 -3.87
CA LEU A 464 17.60 -29.68 -4.37
C LEU A 464 19.11 -29.63 -4.06
N PHE A 465 19.59 -30.37 -3.06
CA PHE A 465 20.99 -30.38 -2.64
C PHE A 465 21.64 -31.78 -2.67
N GLU A 466 22.92 -31.81 -3.02
CA GLU A 466 23.76 -33.00 -2.90
C GLU A 466 23.93 -33.38 -1.40
N PRO A 467 24.06 -34.67 -1.06
CA PRO A 467 24.18 -35.10 0.33
C PRO A 467 25.49 -34.59 0.96
N MET A 468 25.42 -34.15 2.23
CA MET A 468 26.61 -33.89 3.03
C MET A 468 27.32 -35.22 3.34
N THR A 469 28.59 -35.32 2.97
CA THR A 469 29.43 -36.54 3.14
C THR A 469 30.66 -36.32 4.01
N ASP A 470 31.12 -35.08 4.14
CA ASP A 470 32.24 -34.70 5.01
C ASP A 470 31.72 -34.33 6.42
N PRO A 471 32.22 -34.96 7.50
CA PRO A 471 31.93 -34.57 8.88
C PRO A 471 32.08 -33.07 9.19
N ALA A 472 32.95 -32.34 8.47
CA ALA A 472 33.07 -30.89 8.61
C ALA A 472 31.77 -30.16 8.22
N GLN A 473 31.05 -30.60 7.19
CA GLN A 473 29.80 -29.97 6.74
C GLN A 473 28.72 -30.03 7.83
N PHE A 474 28.61 -31.18 8.51
CA PHE A 474 27.69 -31.36 9.64
C PHE A 474 28.05 -30.46 10.82
N LYS A 475 29.34 -30.26 11.09
CA LYS A 475 29.82 -29.34 12.14
C LYS A 475 29.50 -27.88 11.79
N ASP A 476 29.77 -27.45 10.56
CA ASP A 476 29.51 -26.08 10.10
C ASP A 476 27.99 -25.76 10.13
N ARG A 477 27.15 -26.70 9.67
CA ARG A 477 25.68 -26.66 9.82
C ARG A 477 25.27 -26.44 11.27
N ASP A 478 25.80 -27.26 12.18
CA ASP A 478 25.41 -27.22 13.60
C ASP A 478 25.84 -25.93 14.28
N VAL A 479 26.99 -25.35 13.90
CA VAL A 479 27.42 -24.01 14.35
C VAL A 479 26.46 -22.92 13.87
N VAL A 480 26.02 -22.95 12.60
CA VAL A 480 25.03 -21.99 12.09
C VAL A 480 23.69 -22.14 12.81
N ALA A 481 23.16 -23.37 12.92
CA ALA A 481 21.89 -23.62 13.60
C ALA A 481 21.92 -23.17 15.07
N ARG A 482 23.04 -23.41 15.76
CA ARG A 482 23.26 -22.96 17.14
C ARG A 482 23.30 -21.43 17.26
N ALA A 483 23.95 -20.73 16.33
CA ALA A 483 24.01 -19.27 16.33
C ALA A 483 22.63 -18.62 16.14
N PHE A 484 21.76 -19.19 15.29
CA PHE A 484 20.36 -18.74 15.17
C PHE A 484 19.53 -19.09 16.41
N ALA A 485 19.68 -20.29 16.99
CA ALA A 485 18.97 -20.66 18.22
C ALA A 485 19.35 -19.77 19.42
N ASP A 486 20.63 -19.42 19.57
CA ASP A 486 21.07 -18.50 20.62
C ASP A 486 20.66 -17.04 20.38
N LEU A 487 20.52 -16.60 19.12
CA LEU A 487 19.88 -15.31 18.78
C LEU A 487 18.42 -15.29 19.29
N TYR A 488 17.60 -16.27 18.89
CA TYR A 488 16.18 -16.30 19.28
C TYR A 488 15.98 -16.47 20.79
N ARG A 489 16.85 -17.23 21.46
CA ARG A 489 16.84 -17.41 22.92
C ARG A 489 17.24 -16.13 23.68
N THR A 490 18.27 -15.43 23.23
CA THR A 490 18.75 -14.22 23.91
C THR A 490 17.85 -13.01 23.67
N GLN A 491 17.25 -12.90 22.48
CA GLN A 491 16.39 -11.78 22.07
C GLN A 491 14.89 -12.17 21.99
N HIS A 492 14.46 -13.13 22.82
CA HIS A 492 13.13 -13.77 22.80
C HIS A 492 11.89 -12.84 22.83
N GLN A 493 12.05 -11.55 23.10
CA GLN A 493 10.95 -10.57 23.05
C GLN A 493 10.66 -10.09 21.62
N GLU A 494 11.64 -10.19 20.71
CA GLU A 494 11.62 -9.73 19.32
C GLU A 494 11.14 -10.81 18.32
N PHE A 495 11.03 -12.07 18.77
CA PHE A 495 10.75 -13.25 17.93
C PHE A 495 9.52 -14.02 18.44
N PRO A 496 8.91 -14.91 17.61
CA PRO A 496 7.81 -15.76 18.05
C PRO A 496 8.22 -16.73 19.18
N PRO A 497 7.32 -17.03 20.13
CA PRO A 497 7.67 -17.79 21.33
C PRO A 497 8.21 -19.19 21.04
N GLU A 498 7.75 -19.84 19.96
CA GLU A 498 8.19 -21.17 19.53
C GLU A 498 9.66 -21.22 19.07
N CYS A 499 10.29 -20.07 18.77
CA CYS A 499 11.65 -20.01 18.21
C CYS A 499 12.76 -20.15 19.27
N ARG A 500 12.42 -20.04 20.57
CA ARG A 500 13.38 -20.14 21.69
C ARG A 500 13.63 -21.58 22.14
N ASP A 501 12.75 -22.49 21.76
CA ASP A 501 12.68 -23.86 22.29
C ASP A 501 13.63 -24.79 21.51
N ALA A 502 14.18 -25.81 22.16
CA ALA A 502 15.27 -26.63 21.60
C ALA A 502 14.88 -27.40 20.33
N ASP A 503 13.59 -27.64 20.10
CA ASP A 503 13.08 -28.27 18.88
C ASP A 503 13.18 -27.34 17.66
N TYR A 504 13.18 -26.01 17.83
CA TYR A 504 13.43 -25.09 16.71
C TYR A 504 14.87 -25.19 16.20
N GLU A 505 15.86 -25.44 17.07
CA GLU A 505 17.24 -25.74 16.65
C GLU A 505 17.29 -27.02 15.80
N LYS A 506 16.51 -28.06 16.17
CA LYS A 506 16.40 -29.30 15.38
C LYS A 506 15.76 -29.03 14.02
N ARG A 507 14.68 -28.23 13.95
CA ARG A 507 14.04 -27.83 12.69
C ARG A 507 15.01 -27.11 11.75
N ILE A 508 15.85 -26.19 12.26
CA ILE A 508 16.90 -25.54 11.45
C ILE A 508 17.92 -26.56 10.93
N LYS A 509 18.38 -27.53 11.76
CA LYS A 509 19.34 -28.58 11.33
C LYS A 509 18.79 -29.54 10.28
N ALA A 510 17.46 -29.77 10.26
CA ALA A 510 16.78 -30.58 9.25
C ALA A 510 16.53 -29.81 7.94
N ALA A 511 16.17 -28.52 8.04
CA ALA A 511 15.87 -27.67 6.88
C ALA A 511 17.12 -27.09 6.18
N TYR A 512 18.29 -27.07 6.85
CA TYR A 512 19.53 -26.48 6.35
C TYR A 512 19.89 -26.89 4.91
N PRO A 513 20.21 -25.94 4.00
CA PRO A 513 20.51 -24.52 4.25
C PRO A 513 19.31 -23.56 4.22
N ILE A 514 18.07 -24.06 4.23
CA ILE A 514 16.86 -23.25 4.17
C ILE A 514 16.34 -22.98 5.60
N HIS A 515 15.91 -21.76 5.91
CA HIS A 515 15.30 -21.46 7.21
C HIS A 515 13.85 -21.97 7.29
N PRO A 516 13.41 -22.62 8.40
CA PRO A 516 12.07 -23.21 8.51
C PRO A 516 10.90 -22.26 8.20
N GLU A 517 11.00 -20.97 8.54
CA GLU A 517 9.95 -19.97 8.27
C GLU A 517 9.61 -19.83 6.77
N ILE A 518 10.52 -20.15 5.83
CA ILE A 518 10.18 -20.23 4.39
C ILE A 518 9.16 -21.33 4.15
N PHE A 519 9.41 -22.53 4.69
CA PHE A 519 8.53 -23.66 4.53
C PHE A 519 7.21 -23.46 5.28
N ASP A 520 7.24 -22.85 6.46
CA ASP A 520 6.02 -22.54 7.22
C ASP A 520 5.12 -21.57 6.43
N ARG A 521 5.68 -20.55 5.74
CA ARG A 521 4.91 -19.72 4.79
C ARG A 521 4.38 -20.51 3.60
N LEU A 522 5.19 -21.37 2.98
CA LEU A 522 4.79 -22.07 1.75
C LEU A 522 3.79 -23.22 2.00
N TYR A 523 3.86 -23.90 3.15
CA TYR A 523 2.98 -25.01 3.50
C TYR A 523 1.73 -24.59 4.31
N THR A 524 1.75 -23.45 5.02
CA THR A 524 0.53 -22.90 5.66
C THR A 524 -0.20 -21.93 4.75
N ASP A 525 0.49 -20.91 4.21
CA ASP A 525 -0.19 -19.77 3.58
C ASP A 525 -0.38 -19.95 2.08
N TRP A 526 0.70 -20.22 1.33
CA TRP A 526 0.62 -20.46 -0.13
C TRP A 526 -0.16 -21.74 -0.48
N SER A 527 -0.24 -22.69 0.45
CA SER A 527 -0.92 -23.97 0.29
C SER A 527 -2.45 -23.86 0.24
N THR A 528 -2.99 -22.67 0.57
CA THR A 528 -4.42 -22.30 0.43
C THR A 528 -4.80 -21.91 -0.99
N LEU A 529 -3.84 -21.49 -1.83
CA LEU A 529 -4.10 -21.08 -3.21
C LEU A 529 -4.45 -22.31 -4.07
N VAL A 530 -5.65 -22.34 -4.64
CA VAL A 530 -6.17 -23.46 -5.45
C VAL A 530 -5.22 -23.88 -6.59
N LYS A 531 -4.46 -22.93 -7.15
CA LYS A 531 -3.48 -23.20 -8.23
C LYS A 531 -2.13 -23.73 -7.71
N PHE A 532 -1.81 -23.57 -6.42
CA PHE A 532 -0.49 -23.86 -5.86
C PHE A 532 -0.37 -25.34 -5.47
N GLN A 533 0.36 -26.09 -6.28
CA GLN A 533 0.55 -27.54 -6.14
C GLN A 533 1.56 -27.89 -5.05
N ARG A 534 1.28 -27.48 -3.80
CA ARG A 534 2.06 -27.65 -2.55
C ARG A 534 3.51 -28.10 -2.78
N THR A 535 3.80 -29.40 -2.72
CA THR A 535 5.17 -29.94 -2.84
C THR A 535 5.86 -29.63 -4.17
N ARG A 536 5.15 -29.73 -5.32
CA ARG A 536 5.73 -29.41 -6.64
C ARG A 536 5.90 -27.91 -6.86
N GLY A 537 5.02 -27.09 -6.28
CA GLY A 537 5.15 -25.64 -6.25
C GLY A 537 6.37 -25.19 -5.43
N VAL A 538 6.52 -25.73 -4.22
CA VAL A 538 7.68 -25.49 -3.33
C VAL A 538 8.98 -25.89 -4.01
N LEU A 539 9.10 -27.12 -4.53
CA LEU A 539 10.32 -27.59 -5.21
C LEU A 539 10.74 -26.68 -6.35
N ARG A 540 9.78 -26.25 -7.19
CA ARG A 540 10.03 -25.42 -8.36
C ARG A 540 10.40 -23.97 -8.02
N LEU A 541 9.70 -23.36 -7.06
CA LEU A 541 10.04 -22.04 -6.53
C LEU A 541 11.43 -22.06 -5.87
N MET A 542 11.71 -23.04 -5.00
CA MET A 542 12.99 -23.14 -4.31
C MET A 542 14.14 -23.48 -5.26
N ALA A 543 13.93 -24.28 -6.32
CA ALA A 543 14.93 -24.47 -7.37
C ALA A 543 15.29 -23.14 -8.08
N ALA A 544 14.30 -22.30 -8.39
CA ALA A 544 14.54 -20.98 -8.98
C ALA A 544 15.28 -20.03 -8.01
N VAL A 545 14.88 -20.02 -6.74
CA VAL A 545 15.54 -19.20 -5.70
C VAL A 545 16.99 -19.65 -5.48
N ILE A 546 17.24 -20.94 -5.29
CA ILE A 546 18.58 -21.49 -5.05
C ILE A 546 19.47 -21.27 -6.27
N HIS A 547 18.95 -21.44 -7.49
CA HIS A 547 19.70 -21.14 -8.71
C HIS A 547 20.07 -19.64 -8.80
N SER A 548 19.12 -18.74 -8.54
CA SER A 548 19.37 -17.28 -8.56
C SER A 548 20.41 -16.87 -7.50
N LEU A 549 20.28 -17.37 -6.26
CA LEU A 549 21.25 -17.14 -5.19
C LEU A 549 22.64 -17.71 -5.51
N TRP A 550 22.71 -18.90 -6.11
CA TRP A 550 23.96 -19.52 -6.53
C TRP A 550 24.64 -18.77 -7.70
N GLU A 551 23.85 -18.26 -8.65
CA GLU A 551 24.34 -17.43 -9.76
C GLU A 551 24.80 -16.04 -9.32
N LYS A 552 24.06 -15.39 -8.40
CA LYS A 552 24.44 -14.12 -7.74
C LYS A 552 25.57 -14.28 -6.73
N GLY A 553 25.84 -15.50 -6.26
CA GLY A 553 26.98 -15.84 -5.40
C GLY A 553 26.74 -15.71 -3.89
N ASP A 554 25.49 -15.73 -3.44
CA ASP A 554 24.99 -15.42 -2.09
C ASP A 554 25.89 -15.90 -0.93
N ARG A 555 26.30 -14.95 -0.07
CA ARG A 555 27.27 -15.20 1.01
C ARG A 555 26.66 -15.42 2.39
N ASN A 556 25.35 -15.61 2.49
CA ASN A 556 24.68 -15.73 3.78
C ASN A 556 24.86 -17.15 4.37
N PRO A 557 24.82 -17.33 5.70
CA PRO A 557 25.03 -18.65 6.31
C PRO A 557 23.80 -19.56 6.23
N LEU A 558 22.63 -18.98 5.95
CA LEU A 558 21.33 -19.64 5.86
C LEU A 558 20.41 -18.82 4.93
N ILE A 559 19.52 -19.47 4.19
CA ILE A 559 18.56 -18.82 3.29
C ILE A 559 17.30 -18.46 4.09
N LEU A 560 17.11 -17.17 4.42
CA LEU A 560 15.92 -16.60 5.07
C LEU A 560 14.86 -16.16 4.04
N PRO A 561 13.58 -15.96 4.45
CA PRO A 561 12.55 -15.34 3.61
C PRO A 561 13.01 -14.06 2.91
N ALA A 562 13.77 -13.21 3.61
CA ALA A 562 14.36 -11.99 3.07
C ALA A 562 15.43 -12.19 1.97
N ASN A 563 16.04 -13.37 1.85
CA ASN A 563 17.04 -13.65 0.81
C ASN A 563 16.40 -13.94 -0.56
N ILE A 564 15.13 -14.34 -0.61
CA ILE A 564 14.40 -14.64 -1.85
C ILE A 564 14.52 -13.45 -2.82
N SER A 565 15.18 -13.68 -3.96
CA SER A 565 15.45 -12.65 -4.96
C SER A 565 14.25 -12.43 -5.86
N ILE A 566 13.23 -11.73 -5.35
CA ILE A 566 12.00 -11.38 -6.10
C ILE A 566 12.32 -10.47 -7.31
N ASP A 567 13.47 -9.79 -7.26
CA ASP A 567 14.10 -9.06 -8.36
C ASP A 567 14.62 -9.92 -9.53
N ASP A 568 14.76 -11.25 -9.38
CA ASP A 568 15.04 -12.15 -10.51
C ASP A 568 13.71 -12.51 -11.21
N PRO A 569 13.54 -12.21 -12.52
CA PRO A 569 12.31 -12.51 -13.25
C PRO A 569 11.88 -13.99 -13.20
N ARG A 570 12.81 -14.93 -12.99
CA ARG A 570 12.48 -16.35 -12.80
C ARG A 570 11.77 -16.58 -11.47
N VAL A 571 12.27 -16.00 -10.39
CA VAL A 571 11.65 -16.08 -9.05
C VAL A 571 10.34 -15.28 -9.01
N GLN A 572 10.32 -14.09 -9.62
CA GLN A 572 9.12 -13.26 -9.76
C GLN A 572 7.99 -14.02 -10.48
N PHE A 573 8.30 -14.69 -11.59
CA PHE A 573 7.34 -15.54 -12.32
C PHE A 573 6.85 -16.72 -11.47
N GLU A 574 7.73 -17.38 -10.70
CA GLU A 574 7.32 -18.49 -9.83
C GLU A 574 6.40 -18.05 -8.68
N LEU A 575 6.57 -16.84 -8.15
CA LEU A 575 5.71 -16.26 -7.13
C LEU A 575 4.37 -15.75 -7.71
N THR A 576 4.39 -15.03 -8.83
CA THR A 576 3.21 -14.35 -9.36
C THR A 576 2.23 -15.27 -10.08
N ARG A 577 2.70 -16.33 -10.76
CA ARG A 577 1.87 -17.27 -11.57
C ARG A 577 0.71 -17.97 -10.83
N TYR A 578 0.74 -17.96 -9.49
CA TYR A 578 -0.26 -18.61 -8.64
C TYR A 578 -1.32 -17.66 -8.08
N LEU A 579 -1.03 -16.34 -8.10
CA LEU A 579 -1.89 -15.29 -7.57
C LEU A 579 -2.95 -14.90 -8.63
N SER A 580 -4.08 -14.34 -8.18
CA SER A 580 -5.19 -13.94 -9.06
C SER A 580 -4.97 -12.58 -9.74
N ASP A 581 -4.24 -11.70 -9.08
CA ASP A 581 -4.23 -10.26 -9.36
C ASP A 581 -2.88 -9.82 -9.97
N ASN A 582 -2.82 -8.59 -10.50
CA ASN A 582 -1.56 -8.04 -11.01
C ASN A 582 -0.65 -7.56 -9.87
N TRP A 583 0.22 -8.45 -9.40
CA TRP A 583 1.21 -8.18 -8.34
C TRP A 583 2.49 -7.50 -8.81
N VAL A 584 2.74 -7.38 -10.13
CA VAL A 584 4.00 -6.81 -10.64
C VAL A 584 4.20 -5.35 -10.21
N PRO A 585 3.21 -4.44 -10.28
CA PRO A 585 3.37 -3.05 -9.81
C PRO A 585 3.65 -2.94 -8.30
N VAL A 586 3.10 -3.86 -7.49
CA VAL A 586 3.36 -3.93 -6.05
C VAL A 586 4.83 -4.27 -5.81
N ILE A 587 5.33 -5.30 -6.51
CA ILE A 587 6.72 -5.75 -6.43
C ILE A 587 7.68 -4.65 -6.90
N GLU A 588 7.38 -4.03 -8.04
CA GLU A 588 8.23 -3.00 -8.64
C GLU A 588 8.32 -1.73 -7.79
N LYS A 589 7.21 -1.32 -7.15
CA LYS A 589 7.14 -0.06 -6.39
C LYS A 589 7.59 -0.19 -4.94
N ASP A 590 7.15 -1.23 -4.23
CA ASP A 590 7.28 -1.30 -2.77
C ASP A 590 7.96 -2.57 -2.22
N VAL A 591 8.30 -3.58 -3.04
CA VAL A 591 8.95 -4.82 -2.55
C VAL A 591 10.41 -4.93 -2.96
N ASP A 592 10.71 -4.95 -4.27
CA ASP A 592 12.02 -5.40 -4.77
C ASP A 592 12.43 -4.85 -6.15
N GLY A 593 11.65 -3.94 -6.73
CA GLY A 593 11.95 -3.36 -8.06
C GLY A 593 13.19 -2.45 -8.11
N PRO A 594 13.71 -2.15 -9.32
CA PRO A 594 14.95 -1.37 -9.51
C PRO A 594 14.94 0.06 -8.98
N SER A 595 13.75 0.65 -8.76
CA SER A 595 13.55 1.99 -8.18
C SER A 595 12.62 1.97 -6.96
N SER A 596 12.44 0.79 -6.35
CA SER A 596 11.47 0.55 -5.29
C SER A 596 11.76 1.34 -4.01
N LEU A 597 10.72 1.63 -3.23
CA LEU A 597 10.84 2.33 -1.95
C LEU A 597 11.84 1.69 -0.98
N PRO A 598 11.91 0.35 -0.79
CA PRO A 598 12.89 -0.26 0.11
C PRO A 598 14.33 0.03 -0.31
N LEU A 599 14.62 -0.04 -1.61
CA LEU A 599 15.95 0.24 -2.15
C LEU A 599 16.35 1.72 -1.94
N ARG A 600 15.39 2.64 -2.06
CA ARG A 600 15.61 4.07 -1.77
C ARG A 600 15.83 4.33 -0.29
N LEU A 601 15.02 3.78 0.61
CA LEU A 601 15.19 3.92 2.05
C LEU A 601 16.52 3.35 2.55
N ASP A 602 16.96 2.22 1.99
CA ASP A 602 18.26 1.62 2.29
C ASP A 602 19.43 2.46 1.74
N ALA A 603 19.27 3.17 0.62
CA ALA A 603 20.27 4.11 0.10
C ALA A 603 20.31 5.45 0.86
N GLU A 604 19.15 5.96 1.30
CA GLU A 604 18.99 7.23 2.02
C GLU A 604 19.41 7.14 3.50
N VAL A 605 19.28 5.96 4.13
CA VAL A 605 19.55 5.77 5.57
C VAL A 605 20.68 4.74 5.79
N PRO A 606 21.93 5.17 6.05
CA PRO A 606 23.09 4.28 6.12
C PRO A 606 22.98 3.09 7.08
N ASN A 607 22.29 3.26 8.22
CA ASN A 607 22.08 2.17 9.19
C ASN A 607 21.14 1.07 8.65
N LEU A 608 20.25 1.37 7.72
CA LEU A 608 19.40 0.39 7.04
C LEU A 608 20.15 -0.22 5.85
N GLY A 609 20.80 0.63 5.05
CA GLY A 609 21.62 0.25 3.90
C GLY A 609 22.72 -0.77 4.21
N LYS A 610 23.36 -0.66 5.37
CA LYS A 610 24.37 -1.62 5.84
C LYS A 610 23.91 -3.09 5.82
N PHE A 611 22.61 -3.34 5.96
CA PHE A 611 22.01 -4.68 5.98
C PHE A 611 20.97 -4.90 4.86
N ALA A 612 20.73 -3.88 4.02
CA ALA A 612 19.54 -3.73 3.19
C ALA A 612 18.23 -4.03 3.97
N ALA A 613 18.12 -3.44 5.16
CA ALA A 613 17.10 -3.81 6.14
C ALA A 613 15.67 -3.61 5.60
N SER A 614 15.43 -2.55 4.83
CA SER A 614 14.13 -2.27 4.21
C SER A 614 13.81 -3.31 3.14
N ARG A 615 14.76 -3.60 2.23
CA ARG A 615 14.60 -4.59 1.16
C ARG A 615 14.35 -5.99 1.73
N ARG A 616 15.02 -6.36 2.82
CA ARG A 616 14.78 -7.62 3.55
C ARG A 616 13.36 -7.67 4.14
N VAL A 617 12.95 -6.64 4.87
CA VAL A 617 11.60 -6.53 5.48
C VAL A 617 10.50 -6.65 4.43
N ALA A 618 10.63 -5.92 3.32
CA ALA A 618 9.65 -5.92 2.25
C ALA A 618 9.49 -7.30 1.60
N ARG A 619 10.59 -7.99 1.29
CA ARG A 619 10.58 -9.37 0.77
C ARG A 619 9.91 -10.36 1.73
N ALA A 620 10.20 -10.27 3.03
CA ALA A 620 9.61 -11.15 4.04
C ALA A 620 8.10 -10.92 4.19
N ILE A 621 7.63 -9.66 4.21
CA ILE A 621 6.20 -9.34 4.25
C ILE A 621 5.50 -9.83 2.99
N TYR A 622 6.09 -9.65 1.80
CA TYR A 622 5.50 -10.15 0.55
C TYR A 622 5.29 -11.67 0.61
N LEU A 623 6.33 -12.45 0.96
CA LEU A 623 6.23 -13.92 1.03
C LEU A 623 5.12 -14.37 1.98
N GLY A 624 4.95 -13.70 3.12
CA GLY A 624 3.96 -14.06 4.12
C GLY A 624 2.62 -13.33 4.08
N SER A 625 2.34 -12.55 3.03
CA SER A 625 1.04 -11.85 2.92
C SER A 625 0.41 -11.89 1.53
N ALA A 626 1.19 -12.04 0.45
CA ALA A 626 0.65 -12.16 -0.91
C ALA A 626 -0.41 -13.27 -1.12
N PRO A 627 -0.31 -14.49 -0.53
CA PRO A 627 -1.37 -15.50 -0.68
C PRO A 627 -2.62 -15.23 0.18
N LEU A 628 -2.56 -14.31 1.15
CA LEU A 628 -3.60 -14.14 2.19
C LEU A 628 -4.65 -13.05 1.85
N THR A 629 -4.75 -12.59 0.60
CA THR A 629 -5.68 -11.49 0.23
C THR A 629 -7.15 -11.75 0.57
N GLN A 630 -7.59 -13.00 0.48
CA GLN A 630 -8.97 -13.41 0.82
C GLN A 630 -9.12 -13.96 2.25
N ALA A 631 -8.04 -14.02 3.05
CA ALA A 631 -8.09 -14.53 4.41
C ALA A 631 -8.69 -13.50 5.41
N ALA A 632 -9.44 -13.99 6.40
CA ALA A 632 -10.01 -13.15 7.47
C ALA A 632 -8.95 -12.55 8.42
N HIS A 633 -7.75 -13.15 8.47
CA HIS A 633 -6.61 -12.66 9.24
C HIS A 633 -5.43 -12.41 8.30
N ARG A 634 -5.37 -11.22 7.71
CA ARG A 634 -4.31 -10.81 6.80
C ARG A 634 -2.99 -10.55 7.54
N GLY A 635 -1.88 -10.68 6.81
CA GLY A 635 -0.58 -10.13 7.16
C GLY A 635 0.26 -10.86 8.21
N LEU A 636 1.53 -10.48 8.26
CA LEU A 636 2.50 -10.93 9.24
C LEU A 636 2.60 -9.96 10.42
N GLU A 637 2.79 -10.52 11.61
CA GLU A 637 3.12 -9.77 12.81
C GLU A 637 4.61 -9.38 12.82
N ASP A 638 4.95 -8.21 13.37
CA ASP A 638 6.32 -7.67 13.52
C ASP A 638 7.38 -8.73 13.90
N ARG A 639 7.07 -9.62 14.87
CA ARG A 639 7.95 -10.72 15.29
C ARG A 639 8.25 -11.74 14.18
N ARG A 640 7.27 -12.06 13.33
CA ARG A 640 7.46 -12.96 12.17
C ARG A 640 8.19 -12.25 11.03
N VAL A 641 7.96 -10.95 10.85
CA VAL A 641 8.76 -10.14 9.92
C VAL A 641 10.24 -10.15 10.34
N LYS A 642 10.54 -9.95 11.62
CA LYS A 642 11.91 -10.05 12.18
C LYS A 642 12.51 -11.45 12.03
N LEU A 643 11.76 -12.50 12.36
CA LEU A 643 12.17 -13.90 12.13
C LEU A 643 12.54 -14.18 10.66
N GLY A 644 11.87 -13.53 9.71
CA GLY A 644 12.17 -13.64 8.28
C GLY A 644 13.38 -12.84 7.77
N CYS A 645 14.00 -11.99 8.60
CA CYS A 645 14.98 -10.97 8.16
C CYS A 645 16.32 -10.92 8.92
N VAL A 646 16.29 -11.15 10.25
CA VAL A 646 17.43 -10.90 11.15
C VAL A 646 18.40 -12.10 11.15
N MET A 647 19.68 -11.83 10.94
CA MET A 647 20.76 -12.82 11.08
C MET A 647 21.52 -12.66 12.41
N PRO A 648 22.24 -13.69 12.89
CA PRO A 648 23.13 -13.57 14.04
C PRO A 648 24.12 -12.41 13.87
N SER A 649 24.39 -11.69 14.96
CA SER A 649 25.18 -10.45 15.01
C SER A 649 24.55 -9.20 14.37
N GLU A 650 23.31 -9.28 13.88
CA GLU A 650 22.49 -8.11 13.53
C GLU A 650 21.57 -7.69 14.70
N SER A 651 20.94 -6.51 14.61
CA SER A 651 20.05 -5.98 15.66
C SER A 651 18.60 -5.86 15.16
N PRO A 652 17.60 -6.53 15.79
CA PRO A 652 16.19 -6.45 15.38
C PRO A 652 15.61 -5.04 15.35
N ALA A 653 16.14 -4.12 16.16
CA ALA A 653 15.69 -2.73 16.20
C ALA A 653 15.89 -2.00 14.85
N VAL A 654 16.91 -2.37 14.07
CA VAL A 654 17.15 -1.82 12.72
C VAL A 654 16.02 -2.22 11.76
N PHE A 655 15.57 -3.47 11.85
CA PHE A 655 14.47 -4.01 11.06
C PHE A 655 13.11 -3.45 11.51
N GLY A 656 12.93 -3.22 12.81
CA GLY A 656 11.78 -2.47 13.35
C GLY A 656 11.72 -1.03 12.86
N ASP A 657 12.86 -0.34 12.69
CA ASP A 657 12.86 1.01 12.12
C ASP A 657 12.55 1.01 10.61
N ALA A 658 13.13 0.07 9.85
CA ALA A 658 12.82 -0.14 8.44
C ALA A 658 11.32 -0.43 8.22
N LEU A 659 10.73 -1.31 9.04
CA LEU A 659 9.30 -1.66 9.01
C LEU A 659 8.39 -0.46 9.20
N ARG A 660 8.67 0.40 10.19
CA ARG A 660 7.90 1.63 10.43
C ARG A 660 8.01 2.63 9.27
N ARG A 661 9.20 2.78 8.68
CA ARG A 661 9.43 3.68 7.53
C ARG A 661 8.70 3.19 6.27
N LEU A 662 8.71 1.88 6.02
CA LEU A 662 7.95 1.28 4.92
C LEU A 662 6.44 1.47 5.12
N ALA A 663 5.91 1.14 6.30
CA ALA A 663 4.48 1.30 6.59
C ALA A 663 4.00 2.76 6.52
N GLY A 664 4.91 3.74 6.77
CA GLY A 664 4.61 5.17 6.65
C GLY A 664 4.71 5.78 5.25
N ALA A 665 5.30 5.08 4.26
CA ALA A 665 5.63 5.67 2.95
C ALA A 665 5.31 4.79 1.72
N ALA A 666 4.96 3.52 1.91
CA ALA A 666 4.61 2.61 0.82
C ALA A 666 3.22 2.88 0.24
N THR A 667 3.05 2.58 -1.05
CA THR A 667 1.77 2.68 -1.76
C THR A 667 0.84 1.51 -1.42
N TYR A 668 1.39 0.31 -1.26
CA TYR A 668 0.66 -0.96 -1.24
C TYR A 668 0.78 -1.74 0.08
N LEU A 669 1.59 -1.27 1.03
CA LEU A 669 1.76 -1.89 2.34
C LEU A 669 0.75 -1.30 3.34
N TYR A 670 -0.06 -2.16 3.92
CA TYR A 670 -1.03 -1.83 4.96
C TYR A 670 -0.50 -2.24 6.34
N GLN A 671 -0.98 -1.54 7.37
CA GLN A 671 -0.71 -1.86 8.77
C GLN A 671 -2.01 -1.84 9.58
N ASP A 672 -2.22 -2.85 10.42
CA ASP A 672 -3.24 -2.85 11.48
C ASP A 672 -2.63 -3.37 12.78
N GLY A 673 -2.49 -2.49 13.78
CA GLY A 673 -1.79 -2.77 15.03
C GLY A 673 -0.37 -3.34 14.79
N PRO A 674 -0.08 -4.59 15.21
CA PRO A 674 1.21 -5.25 15.00
C PRO A 674 1.36 -5.96 13.65
N ARG A 675 0.33 -5.96 12.78
CA ARG A 675 0.26 -6.73 11.53
C ARG A 675 0.46 -5.87 10.28
N TYR A 676 1.14 -6.46 9.29
CA TYR A 676 1.51 -5.81 8.04
C TYR A 676 1.24 -6.73 6.84
N TRP A 677 0.65 -6.20 5.76
CA TRP A 677 0.40 -6.96 4.52
C TRP A 677 0.49 -6.08 3.28
N TYR A 678 0.91 -6.66 2.16
CA TYR A 678 0.72 -6.03 0.86
C TYR A 678 -0.69 -6.31 0.30
N SER A 679 -1.23 -5.34 -0.44
CA SER A 679 -2.44 -5.49 -1.25
C SER A 679 -2.17 -5.00 -2.67
N THR A 680 -2.98 -5.41 -3.64
CA THR A 680 -2.94 -4.88 -5.02
C THR A 680 -3.63 -3.52 -5.18
N GLN A 681 -4.40 -3.10 -4.17
CA GLN A 681 -4.96 -1.75 -4.07
C GLN A 681 -4.01 -0.79 -3.33
N PRO A 682 -3.91 0.50 -3.74
CA PRO A 682 -3.19 1.52 -2.98
C PRO A 682 -3.86 1.85 -1.63
N THR A 683 -3.05 2.19 -0.63
CA THR A 683 -3.51 2.65 0.68
C THR A 683 -4.29 3.97 0.59
N VAL A 684 -5.26 4.16 1.49
CA VAL A 684 -6.03 5.42 1.58
C VAL A 684 -5.13 6.64 1.87
N THR A 685 -4.01 6.44 2.59
CA THR A 685 -2.99 7.49 2.82
C THR A 685 -2.34 7.93 1.50
N LYS A 686 -1.92 6.99 0.66
CA LYS A 686 -1.30 7.32 -0.63
C LYS A 686 -2.30 7.97 -1.59
N LEU A 687 -3.55 7.52 -1.58
CA LEU A 687 -4.65 8.15 -2.32
C LEU A 687 -4.93 9.59 -1.84
N ALA A 688 -4.86 9.85 -0.53
CA ALA A 688 -5.02 11.18 0.03
C ALA A 688 -3.87 12.12 -0.37
N GLU A 689 -2.63 11.64 -0.36
CA GLU A 689 -1.49 12.40 -0.91
C GLU A 689 -1.68 12.74 -2.40
N ASP A 690 -2.08 11.77 -3.24
CA ASP A 690 -2.21 11.99 -4.68
C ASP A 690 -3.37 12.96 -5.00
N ARG A 691 -4.46 12.94 -4.21
CA ARG A 691 -5.53 13.95 -4.29
C ARG A 691 -5.07 15.32 -3.78
N ALA A 692 -4.30 15.38 -2.70
CA ALA A 692 -3.72 16.64 -2.20
C ALA A 692 -2.71 17.25 -3.20
N GLU A 693 -1.97 16.43 -3.95
CA GLU A 693 -1.11 16.89 -5.04
C GLU A 693 -1.92 17.38 -6.24
N GLN A 694 -3.01 16.70 -6.61
CA GLN A 694 -3.92 17.16 -7.67
C GLN A 694 -4.56 18.52 -7.34
N LEU A 695 -4.91 18.78 -6.07
CA LEU A 695 -5.44 20.07 -5.60
C LEU A 695 -4.43 21.23 -5.69
N LYS A 696 -3.17 21.03 -6.08
CA LYS A 696 -2.26 22.12 -6.50
C LYS A 696 -2.62 22.71 -7.87
N ARG A 697 -3.37 21.97 -8.70
CA ARG A 697 -3.85 22.40 -10.02
C ARG A 697 -5.26 23.03 -9.99
N ASP A 698 -5.89 23.01 -8.83
CA ASP A 698 -7.29 23.40 -8.59
C ASP A 698 -7.35 24.23 -7.29
N PRO A 699 -6.75 25.44 -7.28
CA PRO A 699 -6.63 26.26 -6.07
C PRO A 699 -7.99 26.77 -5.59
N ASP A 700 -8.94 27.01 -6.50
CA ASP A 700 -10.25 27.61 -6.22
C ASP A 700 -11.04 26.83 -5.15
N LYS A 701 -10.94 25.49 -5.15
CA LYS A 701 -11.54 24.64 -4.10
C LYS A 701 -10.91 24.86 -2.73
N VAL A 702 -9.58 25.06 -2.69
CA VAL A 702 -8.84 25.31 -1.44
C VAL A 702 -9.17 26.71 -0.92
N VAL A 703 -9.21 27.71 -1.80
CA VAL A 703 -9.65 29.08 -1.48
C VAL A 703 -11.07 29.05 -0.92
N HIS A 704 -12.03 28.41 -1.59
CA HIS A 704 -13.43 28.33 -1.15
C HIS A 704 -13.60 27.72 0.25
N GLU A 705 -12.85 26.66 0.56
CA GLU A 705 -12.88 26.02 1.88
C GLU A 705 -12.26 26.89 2.99
N LEU A 706 -11.15 27.57 2.69
CA LEU A 706 -10.56 28.54 3.61
C LEU A 706 -11.48 29.74 3.83
N ASP A 707 -12.13 30.24 2.76
CA ASP A 707 -13.14 31.29 2.79
C ASP A 707 -14.32 30.93 3.69
N ARG A 708 -14.84 29.71 3.56
CA ARG A 708 -15.93 29.17 4.38
C ARG A 708 -15.57 29.13 5.87
N ARG A 709 -14.36 28.68 6.21
CA ARG A 709 -13.86 28.66 7.60
C ARG A 709 -13.65 30.06 8.16
N LEU A 710 -13.07 30.96 7.36
CA LEU A 710 -12.77 32.33 7.76
C LEU A 710 -14.05 33.14 8.00
N ARG A 711 -15.06 33.02 7.12
CA ARG A 711 -16.39 33.62 7.31
C ARG A 711 -17.03 33.18 8.64
N LYS A 712 -16.88 31.91 9.01
CA LYS A 712 -17.42 31.34 10.26
C LYS A 712 -16.74 31.88 11.53
N ASP A 713 -15.42 32.09 11.53
CA ASP A 713 -14.76 32.74 12.69
C ASP A 713 -15.19 34.21 12.83
N LEU A 714 -15.33 34.90 11.69
CA LEU A 714 -15.69 36.32 11.61
C LEU A 714 -17.17 36.63 11.92
N GLU A 715 -18.01 35.62 12.18
CA GLU A 715 -19.34 35.82 12.80
C GLU A 715 -19.21 36.52 14.17
N ARG A 716 -18.10 36.29 14.88
CA ARG A 716 -17.81 36.84 16.21
C ARG A 716 -17.21 38.25 16.11
N LYS A 717 -18.06 39.23 15.84
CA LYS A 717 -17.68 40.62 15.50
C LYS A 717 -16.73 41.34 16.47
N GLY A 718 -16.76 41.02 17.76
CA GLY A 718 -15.96 41.71 18.77
C GLY A 718 -16.34 43.18 18.89
N ASP A 719 -15.35 44.07 18.83
CA ASP A 719 -15.53 45.51 19.01
C ASP A 719 -16.01 46.25 17.73
N PHE A 720 -16.06 45.58 16.57
CA PHE A 720 -16.44 46.18 15.30
C PHE A 720 -17.94 46.08 15.01
N SER A 721 -18.56 47.17 14.56
CA SER A 721 -20.00 47.17 14.23
C SER A 721 -20.27 46.42 12.91
N ARG A 722 -19.32 46.44 11.96
CA ARG A 722 -19.34 45.60 10.74
C ARG A 722 -17.95 45.03 10.41
N ILE A 723 -17.96 43.88 9.73
CA ILE A 723 -16.78 43.20 9.19
C ILE A 723 -17.04 42.93 7.71
N HIS A 724 -16.02 43.11 6.88
CA HIS A 724 -16.04 42.81 5.45
C HIS A 724 -15.12 41.62 5.19
N PRO A 725 -15.65 40.38 5.19
CA PRO A 725 -14.88 39.16 4.92
C PRO A 725 -14.63 39.01 3.42
N MET A 726 -13.37 39.23 3.03
CA MET A 726 -12.80 39.02 1.69
C MET A 726 -13.60 39.75 0.59
N PRO A 727 -13.66 41.09 0.64
CA PRO A 727 -14.23 41.88 -0.44
C PRO A 727 -13.39 41.73 -1.71
N GLN A 728 -14.05 41.65 -2.87
CA GLN A 728 -13.39 41.57 -4.18
C GLN A 728 -12.91 42.96 -4.64
N SER A 729 -13.55 44.04 -4.16
CA SER A 729 -13.21 45.41 -4.50
C SER A 729 -13.52 46.41 -3.38
N GLY A 730 -13.03 47.64 -3.53
CA GLY A 730 -13.41 48.74 -2.64
C GLY A 730 -14.91 49.09 -2.67
N GLN A 731 -15.71 48.59 -3.62
CA GLN A 731 -17.16 48.81 -3.66
C GLN A 731 -17.89 48.05 -2.55
N ASP A 732 -17.39 46.87 -2.19
CA ASP A 732 -17.97 45.93 -1.21
C ASP A 732 -17.80 46.41 0.25
N VAL A 733 -17.04 47.50 0.44
CA VAL A 733 -16.80 48.18 1.72
C VAL A 733 -17.47 49.56 1.65
N PRO A 734 -18.73 49.71 2.11
CA PRO A 734 -19.43 50.98 2.09
C PRO A 734 -18.71 52.03 2.93
N ASP A 735 -18.93 53.30 2.59
CA ASP A 735 -18.29 54.44 3.25
C ASP A 735 -19.26 55.06 4.24
N ASP A 736 -19.24 54.56 5.47
CA ASP A 736 -20.08 55.01 6.59
C ASP A 736 -19.20 55.38 7.80
N LEU A 737 -19.84 55.85 8.89
CA LEU A 737 -19.19 56.49 10.05
C LEU A 737 -18.77 55.52 11.18
N ASP A 738 -19.05 54.21 11.07
CA ASP A 738 -18.69 53.17 12.05
C ASP A 738 -17.37 52.44 11.68
N ALA A 739 -16.57 52.09 12.69
CA ALA A 739 -15.29 51.41 12.53
C ALA A 739 -15.45 49.97 12.05
N ARG A 740 -14.62 49.59 11.07
CA ARG A 740 -14.78 48.39 10.25
C ARG A 740 -13.48 47.63 10.08
N LEU A 741 -13.58 46.31 10.29
CA LEU A 741 -12.52 45.37 9.96
C LEU A 741 -12.74 44.83 8.55
N VAL A 742 -11.81 45.12 7.64
CA VAL A 742 -11.73 44.47 6.33
C VAL A 742 -10.77 43.29 6.45
N VAL A 743 -11.21 42.07 6.14
CA VAL A 743 -10.32 40.90 6.13
C VAL A 743 -9.99 40.56 4.68
N LEU A 744 -8.71 40.58 4.33
CA LEU A 744 -8.25 40.33 2.97
C LEU A 744 -8.30 38.83 2.63
N GLY A 745 -8.53 38.50 1.35
CA GLY A 745 -8.45 37.14 0.84
C GLY A 745 -7.04 36.56 0.88
N VAL A 746 -6.93 35.24 0.72
CA VAL A 746 -5.64 34.53 0.74
C VAL A 746 -4.70 34.96 -0.39
N ASP A 747 -5.23 35.46 -1.50
CA ASP A 747 -4.48 36.00 -2.65
C ASP A 747 -3.72 37.31 -2.32
N HIS A 748 -3.98 37.90 -1.15
CA HIS A 748 -3.40 39.17 -0.73
C HIS A 748 -2.65 39.02 0.61
N PRO A 749 -1.61 38.17 0.69
CA PRO A 749 -0.86 37.97 1.92
C PRO A 749 0.06 39.15 2.24
N TYR A 750 0.34 39.32 3.53
CA TYR A 750 1.30 40.29 4.05
C TYR A 750 2.69 39.67 4.21
N SER A 751 3.70 40.44 3.84
CA SER A 751 5.11 40.23 4.15
C SER A 751 5.76 41.56 4.55
N LYS A 752 6.90 41.51 5.25
CA LYS A 752 7.69 42.69 5.65
C LYS A 752 8.38 43.43 4.49
N GLU A 753 8.06 43.05 3.25
CA GLU A 753 8.58 43.65 2.02
C GLU A 753 7.69 44.86 1.69
N PRO A 754 8.23 46.09 1.54
CA PRO A 754 7.42 47.26 1.24
C PRO A 754 6.60 47.09 -0.04
N GLY A 755 5.29 47.40 0.02
CA GLY A 755 4.41 47.22 -1.14
C GLY A 755 3.99 45.77 -1.41
N CYS A 756 3.98 44.90 -0.40
CA CYS A 756 3.39 43.57 -0.50
C CYS A 756 1.89 43.61 -0.88
N ALA A 757 1.35 42.49 -1.39
CA ALA A 757 -0.02 42.43 -1.93
C ALA A 757 -1.09 42.93 -0.93
N ALA A 758 -0.98 42.55 0.35
CA ALA A 758 -1.86 43.04 1.40
C ALA A 758 -1.85 44.58 1.52
N GLU A 759 -0.68 45.22 1.50
CA GLU A 759 -0.58 46.68 1.57
C GLU A 759 -1.17 47.37 0.34
N VAL A 760 -0.91 46.85 -0.87
CA VAL A 760 -1.40 47.46 -2.11
C VAL A 760 -2.92 47.45 -2.14
N VAL A 761 -3.55 46.31 -1.85
CA VAL A 761 -5.01 46.19 -1.83
C VAL A 761 -5.64 46.98 -0.69
N ALA A 762 -5.04 46.96 0.50
CA ALA A 762 -5.50 47.79 1.62
C ALA A 762 -5.45 49.28 1.28
N LYS A 763 -4.37 49.78 0.68
CA LYS A 763 -4.24 51.18 0.22
C LYS A 763 -5.30 51.52 -0.84
N THR A 764 -5.53 50.65 -1.83
CA THR A 764 -6.56 50.87 -2.85
C THR A 764 -7.97 50.96 -2.24
N MET A 765 -8.34 50.03 -1.35
CA MET A 765 -9.65 50.03 -0.67
C MET A 765 -9.81 51.19 0.33
N PHE A 766 -8.70 51.71 0.87
CA PHE A 766 -8.65 52.85 1.77
C PHE A 766 -8.76 54.19 1.04
N GLU A 767 -8.21 54.31 -0.15
CA GLU A 767 -8.27 55.52 -0.98
C GLU A 767 -9.58 55.63 -1.77
N SER A 768 -10.20 54.49 -2.17
CA SER A 768 -11.38 54.48 -3.03
C SER A 768 -12.51 53.55 -2.57
N ARG A 769 -13.72 53.88 -3.02
CA ARG A 769 -14.91 53.01 -3.00
C ARG A 769 -15.31 52.72 -4.45
N GLY A 770 -14.51 51.90 -5.12
CA GLY A 770 -14.62 51.73 -6.57
C GLY A 770 -14.11 52.99 -7.29
N ASN A 771 -14.96 53.61 -8.10
CA ASN A 771 -14.56 54.76 -8.93
C ASN A 771 -14.64 56.12 -8.21
N THR A 772 -15.10 56.16 -6.95
CA THR A 772 -15.14 57.41 -6.14
C THR A 772 -14.08 57.40 -5.03
N PRO A 773 -13.43 58.56 -4.73
CA PRO A 773 -12.56 58.69 -3.58
C PRO A 773 -13.31 58.43 -2.26
N ARG A 774 -12.65 57.77 -1.31
CA ARG A 774 -13.21 57.47 0.01
C ARG A 774 -13.13 58.70 0.94
N LEU A 775 -14.21 59.01 1.63
CA LEU A 775 -14.29 60.12 2.58
C LEU A 775 -13.92 59.66 4.00
N TYR A 776 -14.54 58.60 4.51
CA TYR A 776 -14.42 58.20 5.93
C TYR A 776 -13.25 57.25 6.17
N ARG A 777 -12.06 57.63 5.69
CA ARG A 777 -10.86 56.79 5.68
C ARG A 777 -10.37 56.37 7.07
N ASN A 778 -10.69 57.12 8.12
CA ASN A 778 -10.27 56.77 9.48
C ASN A 778 -11.04 55.56 10.04
N THR A 779 -12.19 55.18 9.48
CA THR A 779 -13.00 54.05 10.00
C THR A 779 -12.44 52.67 9.65
N LEU A 780 -11.53 52.56 8.67
CA LEU A 780 -11.05 51.27 8.16
C LEU A 780 -9.76 50.79 8.85
N VAL A 781 -9.72 49.49 9.13
CA VAL A 781 -8.52 48.70 9.48
C VAL A 781 -8.56 47.36 8.74
N PHE A 782 -7.39 46.80 8.40
CA PHE A 782 -7.28 45.64 7.51
C PHE A 782 -6.59 44.45 8.19
N LEU A 783 -7.11 43.24 8.05
CA LEU A 783 -6.51 42.00 8.55
C LEU A 783 -6.04 41.13 7.38
N ALA A 784 -4.79 40.68 7.42
CA ALA A 784 -4.13 39.91 6.36
C ALA A 784 -3.53 38.59 6.87
N ALA A 785 -3.45 37.62 5.95
CA ALA A 785 -2.72 36.37 6.12
C ALA A 785 -1.20 36.60 6.06
N ASP A 786 -0.43 35.85 6.84
CA ASP A 786 1.03 35.81 6.76
C ASP A 786 1.51 34.99 5.54
N LYS A 787 2.33 35.59 4.67
CA LYS A 787 2.86 34.97 3.44
C LYS A 787 3.58 33.63 3.65
N THR A 788 4.19 33.40 4.83
CA THR A 788 4.88 32.14 5.13
C THR A 788 3.90 31.10 5.66
N ARG A 789 3.06 31.46 6.64
CA ARG A 789 2.09 30.55 7.26
C ARG A 789 0.93 30.17 6.34
N LEU A 790 0.68 30.97 5.31
CA LEU A 790 -0.29 30.64 4.27
C LEU A 790 0.08 29.36 3.51
N GLN A 791 1.37 29.06 3.30
CA GLN A 791 1.82 27.81 2.66
C GLN A 791 1.50 26.59 3.53
N ASP A 792 1.73 26.71 4.84
CA ASP A 792 1.33 25.72 5.85
C ASP A 792 -0.20 25.50 5.88
N LEU A 793 -0.98 26.58 5.79
CA LEU A 793 -2.44 26.52 5.80
C LEU A 793 -3.00 25.86 4.53
N ASP A 794 -2.45 26.22 3.37
CA ASP A 794 -2.76 25.68 2.05
C ASP A 794 -2.48 24.16 1.97
N GLU A 795 -1.30 23.71 2.42
CA GLU A 795 -0.98 22.26 2.48
C GLU A 795 -1.93 21.49 3.43
N ALA A 796 -2.28 22.08 4.57
CA ALA A 796 -3.24 21.46 5.51
C ALA A 796 -4.66 21.38 4.92
N ALA A 797 -5.11 22.42 4.23
CA ALA A 797 -6.42 22.46 3.59
C ALA A 797 -6.52 21.45 2.44
N ARG A 798 -5.48 21.31 1.60
CA ARG A 798 -5.43 20.25 0.57
C ARG A 798 -5.50 18.85 1.18
N ARG A 799 -4.81 18.58 2.30
CA ARG A 799 -4.92 17.29 3.00
C ARG A 799 -6.33 17.03 3.54
N TYR A 800 -6.99 18.03 4.13
CA TYR A 800 -8.37 17.90 4.60
C TYR A 800 -9.34 17.57 3.45
N LEU A 801 -9.31 18.34 2.36
CA LEU A 801 -10.15 18.13 1.18
C LEU A 801 -9.90 16.78 0.49
N ALA A 802 -8.64 16.31 0.48
CA ALA A 802 -8.30 14.98 0.00
C ALA A 802 -8.96 13.87 0.83
N TRP A 803 -8.87 13.94 2.16
CA TRP A 803 -9.54 12.97 3.05
C TRP A 803 -11.08 13.05 3.01
N GLU A 804 -11.62 14.26 2.81
CA GLU A 804 -13.06 14.47 2.59
C GLU A 804 -13.55 13.73 1.35
N SER A 805 -12.98 14.03 0.17
CA SER A 805 -13.40 13.40 -1.08
C SER A 805 -13.25 11.87 -1.12
N ILE A 806 -12.29 11.29 -0.39
CA ILE A 806 -12.15 9.82 -0.24
C ILE A 806 -13.32 9.20 0.51
N LEU A 807 -13.84 9.88 1.54
CA LEU A 807 -14.99 9.40 2.31
C LEU A 807 -16.32 9.61 1.59
N ASP A 808 -16.42 10.67 0.78
CA ASP A 808 -17.58 10.91 -0.07
C ASP A 808 -17.67 9.87 -1.19
N GLU A 809 -16.53 9.47 -1.77
CA GLU A 809 -16.43 8.44 -2.82
C GLU A 809 -16.31 7.00 -2.29
N LYS A 810 -16.48 6.75 -0.98
CA LYS A 810 -16.18 5.45 -0.34
C LYS A 810 -16.83 4.23 -0.98
N VAL A 811 -18.01 4.39 -1.60
CA VAL A 811 -18.71 3.32 -2.34
C VAL A 811 -18.06 3.07 -3.70
N THR A 812 -17.75 4.13 -4.45
CA THR A 812 -17.09 4.08 -5.76
C THR A 812 -15.66 3.51 -5.67
N LEU A 813 -14.96 3.86 -4.59
CA LEU A 813 -13.63 3.33 -4.25
C LEU A 813 -13.67 1.93 -3.63
N ASN A 814 -14.87 1.40 -3.32
CA ASN A 814 -15.10 0.13 -2.63
C ASN A 814 -14.26 -0.04 -1.35
N LEU A 815 -14.23 1.00 -0.51
CA LEU A 815 -13.42 1.03 0.71
C LEU A 815 -13.94 0.04 1.76
N ASP A 816 -13.04 -0.72 2.37
CA ASP A 816 -13.39 -1.61 3.47
C ASP A 816 -13.66 -0.84 4.80
N PRO A 817 -14.33 -1.45 5.80
CA PRO A 817 -14.65 -0.76 7.05
C PRO A 817 -13.45 -0.26 7.87
N GLN A 818 -12.26 -0.86 7.68
CA GLN A 818 -11.03 -0.39 8.34
C GLN A 818 -10.47 0.84 7.61
N GLN A 819 -10.45 0.81 6.28
CA GLN A 819 -10.07 1.93 5.42
C GLN A 819 -10.96 3.16 5.64
N VAL A 820 -12.28 2.98 5.76
CA VAL A 820 -13.23 4.05 6.09
C VAL A 820 -12.90 4.66 7.46
N LYS A 821 -12.76 3.83 8.51
CA LYS A 821 -12.41 4.31 9.86
C LYS A 821 -11.05 5.03 9.92
N GLN A 822 -10.07 4.57 9.14
CA GLN A 822 -8.77 5.22 9.00
C GLN A 822 -8.93 6.61 8.37
N ALA A 823 -9.65 6.72 7.26
CA ALA A 823 -9.90 7.98 6.57
C ALA A 823 -10.75 8.95 7.41
N GLU A 824 -11.74 8.48 8.18
CA GLU A 824 -12.51 9.29 9.15
C GLU A 824 -11.61 9.89 10.24
N THR A 825 -10.70 9.07 10.78
CA THR A 825 -9.72 9.49 11.80
C THR A 825 -8.78 10.56 11.22
N GLN A 826 -8.27 10.34 10.00
CA GLN A 826 -7.35 11.28 9.34
C GLN A 826 -8.04 12.57 8.87
N LYS A 827 -9.28 12.51 8.38
CA LYS A 827 -10.11 13.70 8.11
C LYS A 827 -10.29 14.55 9.37
N THR A 828 -10.62 13.90 10.49
CA THR A 828 -10.81 14.58 11.79
C THR A 828 -9.52 15.24 12.29
N ALA A 829 -8.38 14.56 12.14
CA ALA A 829 -7.07 15.13 12.49
C ALA A 829 -6.71 16.33 11.58
N ALA A 830 -6.92 16.21 10.26
CA ALA A 830 -6.67 17.29 9.31
C ALA A 830 -7.59 18.50 9.56
N ASP A 831 -8.87 18.27 9.86
CA ASP A 831 -9.84 19.31 10.20
C ASP A 831 -9.42 20.14 11.42
N GLY A 832 -8.93 19.48 12.47
CA GLY A 832 -8.36 20.13 13.64
C GLY A 832 -7.12 20.97 13.32
N VAL A 833 -6.22 20.45 12.48
CA VAL A 833 -5.01 21.18 12.03
C VAL A 833 -5.36 22.42 11.22
N VAL A 834 -6.30 22.35 10.27
CA VAL A 834 -6.75 23.53 9.50
C VAL A 834 -7.42 24.54 10.43
N THR A 835 -8.29 24.09 11.34
CA THR A 835 -9.00 24.94 12.31
C THR A 835 -8.04 25.68 13.24
N ALA A 836 -6.91 25.08 13.63
CA ALA A 836 -5.85 25.76 14.36
C ALA A 836 -5.03 26.72 13.47
N ARG A 837 -4.67 26.30 12.24
CA ARG A 837 -3.81 27.08 11.34
C ARG A 837 -4.47 28.37 10.79
N VAL A 838 -5.80 28.42 10.61
CA VAL A 838 -6.50 29.64 10.13
C VAL A 838 -6.22 30.86 11.03
N PRO A 839 -6.57 30.86 12.33
CA PRO A 839 -6.34 32.00 13.20
C PRO A 839 -4.87 32.19 13.63
N GLU A 840 -3.98 31.25 13.28
CA GLU A 840 -2.53 31.38 13.39
C GLU A 840 -1.90 32.05 12.16
N THR A 841 -2.59 32.04 11.02
CA THR A 841 -2.13 32.61 9.74
C THR A 841 -2.61 34.04 9.57
N TYR A 842 -3.87 34.33 9.94
CA TYR A 842 -4.44 35.68 9.95
C TYR A 842 -3.97 36.48 11.17
N GLN A 843 -2.68 36.83 11.19
CA GLN A 843 -2.02 37.46 12.34
C GLN A 843 -1.61 38.92 12.13
N TRP A 844 -1.81 39.51 10.93
CA TRP A 844 -1.32 40.86 10.61
C TRP A 844 -2.46 41.87 10.46
N LEU A 845 -2.60 42.76 11.45
CA LEU A 845 -3.53 43.88 11.42
C LEU A 845 -2.79 45.13 10.90
N LEU A 846 -3.14 45.58 9.69
CA LEU A 846 -2.63 46.78 9.05
C LEU A 846 -3.51 47.97 9.43
N VAL A 847 -2.94 48.93 10.14
CA VAL A 847 -3.63 50.11 10.66
C VAL A 847 -3.05 51.37 10.00
N PRO A 848 -3.85 52.13 9.23
CA PRO A 848 -3.43 53.44 8.75
C PRO A 848 -3.48 54.46 9.89
N VAL A 849 -2.43 55.26 10.03
CA VAL A 849 -2.25 56.30 11.06
C VAL A 849 -1.63 57.56 10.47
N GLN A 850 -1.81 58.71 11.12
CA GLN A 850 -1.20 59.98 10.71
C GLN A 850 -0.88 60.84 11.95
N ALA A 851 0.36 61.28 12.15
CA ALA A 851 0.75 62.00 13.36
C ALA A 851 0.29 63.47 13.41
N SER A 852 0.17 64.11 12.24
CA SER A 852 -0.30 65.49 12.07
C SER A 852 -0.90 65.68 10.68
N PRO A 853 -1.71 66.74 10.40
CA PRO A 853 -2.27 67.00 9.08
C PRO A 853 -1.23 67.08 7.95
N GLN A 854 0.02 67.46 8.26
CA GLN A 854 1.14 67.61 7.33
C GLN A 854 1.99 66.33 7.20
N SER A 855 1.80 65.34 8.09
CA SER A 855 2.51 64.05 8.02
C SER A 855 1.95 63.18 6.88
N PRO A 856 2.76 62.34 6.22
CA PRO A 856 2.26 61.27 5.37
C PRO A 856 1.43 60.26 6.18
N VAL A 857 0.61 59.46 5.50
CA VAL A 857 -0.11 58.32 6.13
C VAL A 857 0.85 57.15 6.26
N GLU A 858 1.08 56.70 7.49
CA GLU A 858 1.89 55.53 7.80
C GLU A 858 0.99 54.30 7.98
N TRP A 859 1.53 53.12 7.67
CA TRP A 859 0.83 51.84 7.79
C TRP A 859 1.50 50.97 8.84
N GLN A 860 0.89 50.89 10.02
CA GLN A 860 1.40 50.07 11.12
C GLN A 860 0.92 48.62 10.98
N ALA A 861 1.86 47.69 10.78
CA ALA A 861 1.59 46.26 10.75
C ALA A 861 1.69 45.65 12.16
N LEU A 862 0.57 45.60 12.88
CA LEU A 862 0.48 45.07 14.23
C LEU A 862 0.25 43.55 14.20
N ARG A 863 1.06 42.80 14.95
CA ARG A 863 0.88 41.35 15.09
C ARG A 863 -0.17 41.04 16.16
N LEU A 864 -1.16 40.22 15.82
CA LEU A 864 -2.19 39.72 16.72
C LEU A 864 -1.70 38.47 17.48
N SER A 865 -2.24 38.27 18.69
CA SER A 865 -1.94 37.13 19.57
C SER A 865 -3.15 36.80 20.46
N GLY A 866 -3.14 35.62 21.09
CA GLY A 866 -4.23 35.10 21.92
C GLY A 866 -5.03 33.98 21.25
N GLN A 867 -6.11 33.52 21.90
CA GLN A 867 -6.96 32.41 21.44
C GLN A 867 -8.39 32.82 21.05
N ASP A 868 -8.78 34.09 21.21
CA ASP A 868 -10.11 34.59 20.79
C ASP A 868 -10.34 34.44 19.27
N ALA A 869 -11.55 34.73 18.78
CA ALA A 869 -11.81 34.90 17.35
C ALA A 869 -11.04 36.11 16.77
N LEU A 870 -10.77 36.10 15.46
CA LEU A 870 -9.87 37.05 14.80
C LEU A 870 -10.25 38.52 15.01
N ALA A 871 -11.53 38.85 14.83
CA ALA A 871 -12.02 40.22 15.03
C ALA A 871 -11.98 40.67 16.50
N VAL A 872 -12.17 39.74 17.45
CA VAL A 872 -12.02 40.00 18.88
C VAL A 872 -10.55 40.29 19.22
N ARG A 873 -9.58 39.57 18.64
CA ARG A 873 -8.14 39.89 18.80
C ARG A 873 -7.79 41.26 18.24
N ALA A 874 -8.30 41.59 17.05
CA ALA A 874 -8.08 42.89 16.41
C ALA A 874 -8.66 44.03 17.25
N GLY A 875 -9.90 43.92 17.72
CA GLY A 875 -10.56 44.91 18.58
C GLY A 875 -9.83 45.12 19.92
N LYS A 876 -9.45 44.03 20.60
CA LYS A 876 -8.61 44.07 21.80
C LYS A 876 -7.27 44.76 21.54
N LYS A 877 -6.56 44.44 20.45
CA LYS A 877 -5.27 45.05 20.13
C LYS A 877 -5.40 46.55 19.85
N LEU A 878 -6.38 46.98 19.06
CA LEU A 878 -6.60 48.40 18.77
C LEU A 878 -6.97 49.20 20.01
N ARG A 879 -7.85 48.68 20.88
CA ARG A 879 -8.20 49.35 22.14
C ARG A 879 -7.00 49.50 23.07
N ASN A 880 -6.19 48.45 23.20
CA ASN A 880 -5.01 48.46 24.08
C ASN A 880 -3.92 49.44 23.59
N ASP A 881 -3.85 49.68 22.27
CA ASP A 881 -2.91 50.62 21.64
C ASP A 881 -3.53 52.03 21.45
N GLU A 882 -4.73 52.28 21.99
CA GLU A 882 -5.59 53.48 21.76
C GLU A 882 -5.93 53.80 20.28
N LEU A 883 -5.71 52.86 19.37
CA LEU A 883 -6.02 52.96 17.93
C LEU A 883 -7.50 52.68 17.60
N LEU A 884 -8.34 52.38 18.60
CA LEU A 884 -9.80 52.33 18.52
C LEU A 884 -10.43 52.68 19.88
N LEU A 885 -11.19 53.77 19.94
CA LEU A 885 -11.90 54.18 21.16
C LEU A 885 -13.30 53.59 21.20
N THR A 886 -13.55 52.71 22.17
CA THR A 886 -14.89 52.18 22.50
C THR A 886 -15.62 53.02 23.55
N GLY A 887 -14.98 54.08 24.05
CA GLY A 887 -15.49 55.07 25.00
C GLY A 887 -14.58 56.29 24.99
N PHE A 888 -15.12 57.48 25.19
CA PHE A 888 -14.40 58.74 25.00
C PHE A 888 -14.95 59.79 25.97
N ALA A 889 -14.08 60.48 26.70
CA ALA A 889 -14.49 61.46 27.71
C ALA A 889 -14.58 62.88 27.13
N GLY A 890 -15.55 63.67 27.59
CA GLY A 890 -15.75 65.06 27.13
C GLY A 890 -14.52 65.96 27.31
N THR A 891 -13.71 65.73 28.34
CA THR A 891 -12.42 66.42 28.55
C THR A 891 -11.39 66.07 27.47
N ARG A 892 -11.31 64.79 27.07
CA ARG A 892 -10.41 64.35 25.98
C ARG A 892 -10.91 64.84 24.62
N LEU A 893 -12.23 64.87 24.39
CA LEU A 893 -12.80 65.54 23.22
C LEU A 893 -12.40 67.03 23.20
N ARG A 894 -12.50 67.76 24.32
CA ARG A 894 -12.06 69.15 24.39
C ARG A 894 -10.56 69.32 24.09
N MET A 895 -9.70 68.41 24.56
CA MET A 895 -8.28 68.44 24.22
C MET A 895 -8.02 68.30 22.71
N GLU A 896 -8.74 67.41 22.00
CA GLU A 896 -8.58 67.27 20.54
C GLU A 896 -9.19 68.47 19.78
N LEU A 897 -10.29 69.07 20.27
CA LEU A 897 -10.91 70.29 19.71
C LEU A 897 -10.00 71.53 19.76
N ASP A 898 -9.07 71.58 20.73
CA ASP A 898 -8.09 72.68 20.87
C ASP A 898 -6.74 72.36 20.22
N ARG A 899 -6.31 71.08 20.26
CA ARG A 899 -5.06 70.60 19.63
C ARG A 899 -5.11 70.67 18.11
N VAL A 900 -6.29 70.44 17.53
CA VAL A 900 -6.58 70.53 16.10
C VAL A 900 -7.62 71.63 15.91
N PRO A 901 -7.53 72.51 14.88
CA PRO A 901 -8.52 73.56 14.65
C PRO A 901 -9.85 73.01 14.11
N LEU A 902 -10.60 72.30 14.96
CA LEU A 902 -11.93 71.76 14.69
C LEU A 902 -13.04 72.78 14.99
N TRP A 903 -12.75 73.78 15.84
CA TRP A 903 -13.58 74.96 16.04
C TRP A 903 -13.73 75.76 14.73
N ARG A 904 -14.96 75.93 14.26
CA ARG A 904 -15.30 76.66 13.03
C ARG A 904 -15.67 78.10 13.38
N GLY A 905 -14.68 78.87 13.81
CA GLY A 905 -14.89 80.12 14.53
C GLY A 905 -15.10 79.83 16.01
N ASP A 906 -16.27 80.16 16.56
CA ASP A 906 -16.58 80.08 18.00
C ASP A 906 -17.50 78.90 18.40
N HIS A 907 -17.93 78.12 17.41
CA HIS A 907 -18.71 76.90 17.61
C HIS A 907 -18.31 75.83 16.59
N VAL A 908 -18.89 74.63 16.71
CA VAL A 908 -18.78 73.57 15.71
C VAL A 908 -20.03 72.67 15.72
N PRO A 909 -20.63 72.33 14.56
CA PRO A 909 -21.76 71.40 14.50
C PRO A 909 -21.36 69.99 14.90
N ILE A 910 -22.12 69.35 15.81
CA ILE A 910 -21.80 68.00 16.32
C ILE A 910 -21.78 66.98 15.18
N LYS A 911 -22.72 67.07 14.22
CA LYS A 911 -22.75 66.21 13.04
C LYS A 911 -21.43 66.23 12.27
N GLN A 912 -20.82 67.39 12.06
CA GLN A 912 -19.55 67.43 11.34
C GLN A 912 -18.37 67.00 12.22
N LEU A 913 -18.41 67.09 13.54
CA LEU A 913 -17.39 66.42 14.37
C LEU A 913 -17.40 64.90 14.15
N VAL A 914 -18.57 64.27 13.98
CA VAL A 914 -18.65 62.83 13.62
C VAL A 914 -17.98 62.58 12.26
N GLU A 915 -18.29 63.39 11.24
CA GLU A 915 -17.70 63.27 9.90
C GLU A 915 -16.18 63.54 9.90
N ASP A 916 -15.71 64.53 10.67
CA ASP A 916 -14.29 64.89 10.78
C ASP A 916 -13.50 63.77 11.47
N PHE A 917 -13.98 63.22 12.61
CA PHE A 917 -13.34 62.08 13.29
C PHE A 917 -13.31 60.82 12.40
N ALA A 918 -14.34 60.60 11.57
CA ALA A 918 -14.36 59.50 10.60
C ALA A 918 -13.45 59.74 9.38
N ARG A 919 -13.13 61.00 9.05
CA ARG A 919 -12.36 61.40 7.86
C ARG A 919 -10.86 61.56 8.08
N TYR A 920 -10.43 62.07 9.23
CA TYR A 920 -9.05 62.49 9.48
C TYR A 920 -8.28 61.53 10.39
N LEU A 921 -7.13 61.06 9.89
CA LEU A 921 -6.34 59.98 10.51
C LEU A 921 -5.45 60.43 11.67
N TYR A 922 -5.36 61.74 11.89
CA TYR A 922 -4.74 62.36 13.07
C TYR A 922 -5.70 62.55 14.24
N LEU A 923 -7.00 62.22 14.06
CA LEU A 923 -8.00 62.17 15.12
C LEU A 923 -8.20 60.73 15.60
N PRO A 924 -8.49 60.50 16.90
CA PRO A 924 -8.75 59.16 17.42
C PRO A 924 -9.88 58.44 16.67
N ARG A 925 -9.61 57.22 16.18
CA ARG A 925 -10.62 56.36 15.55
C ARG A 925 -11.67 55.95 16.58
N LEU A 926 -12.93 56.34 16.37
CA LEU A 926 -14.05 55.96 17.24
C LEU A 926 -14.69 54.66 16.75
N LYS A 927 -15.23 53.83 17.65
CA LYS A 927 -16.00 52.63 17.29
C LYS A 927 -17.20 52.97 16.41
N GLU A 928 -18.00 53.94 16.84
CA GLU A 928 -19.21 54.40 16.15
C GLU A 928 -19.60 55.79 16.67
N PRO A 929 -20.46 56.55 15.98
CA PRO A 929 -20.83 57.93 16.34
C PRO A 929 -21.31 58.12 17.79
N GLU A 930 -21.94 57.10 18.37
CA GLU A 930 -22.43 57.13 19.76
C GLU A 930 -21.31 57.35 20.79
N VAL A 931 -20.07 56.94 20.48
CA VAL A 931 -18.89 57.22 21.33
C VAL A 931 -18.64 58.73 21.43
N LEU A 932 -18.90 59.50 20.36
CA LEU A 932 -18.80 60.96 20.38
C LEU A 932 -20.00 61.60 21.08
N PHE A 933 -21.23 61.12 20.82
CA PHE A 933 -22.43 61.65 21.47
C PHE A 933 -22.40 61.43 22.99
N GLN A 934 -21.85 60.31 23.47
CA GLN A 934 -21.60 60.09 24.90
C GLN A 934 -20.51 61.04 25.43
N ALA A 935 -19.39 61.22 24.72
CA ALA A 935 -18.36 62.19 25.12
C ALA A 935 -18.91 63.61 25.26
N VAL A 936 -19.83 64.01 24.39
CA VAL A 936 -20.55 65.30 24.49
C VAL A 936 -21.46 65.32 25.72
N ARG A 937 -22.31 64.29 25.93
CA ARG A 937 -23.19 64.20 27.11
C ARG A 937 -22.41 64.29 28.42
N ASP A 938 -21.33 63.52 28.55
CA ASP A 938 -20.44 63.52 29.71
C ASP A 938 -19.79 64.89 29.91
N GLY A 939 -19.30 65.51 28.83
CA GLY A 939 -18.70 66.83 28.84
C GLY A 939 -19.65 67.95 29.28
N LEU A 940 -20.92 67.89 28.89
CA LEU A 940 -21.95 68.87 29.27
C LEU A 940 -22.41 68.72 30.73
N GLY A 941 -22.34 67.50 31.28
CA GLY A 941 -22.66 67.21 32.68
C GLY A 941 -21.60 67.65 33.70
N LEU A 942 -20.41 68.05 33.26
CA LEU A 942 -19.33 68.49 34.15
C LEU A 942 -19.66 69.83 34.83
N LEU A 943 -19.56 69.88 36.16
CA LEU A 943 -19.65 71.12 36.93
C LEU A 943 -18.51 72.11 36.58
N THR A 944 -17.39 71.62 36.04
CA THR A 944 -16.23 72.40 35.61
C THR A 944 -16.19 72.68 34.10
N TRP A 945 -17.31 72.53 33.38
CA TRP A 945 -17.41 72.70 31.92
C TRP A 945 -16.76 73.98 31.37
N GLY A 946 -16.81 75.07 32.15
CA GLY A 946 -16.21 76.37 31.82
C GLY A 946 -14.69 76.33 31.59
N LYS A 947 -14.00 75.31 32.14
CA LYS A 947 -12.56 75.07 32.00
C LYS A 947 -12.26 73.78 31.23
N ASP A 948 -12.98 72.72 31.55
CA ASP A 948 -12.58 71.35 31.16
C ASP A 948 -13.35 70.79 29.95
N SER A 949 -14.41 71.46 29.47
CA SER A 949 -15.19 71.01 28.30
C SER A 949 -15.69 72.17 27.42
N PHE A 950 -17.00 72.26 27.17
CA PHE A 950 -17.68 73.07 26.16
C PHE A 950 -19.16 73.24 26.54
N ALA A 951 -19.84 74.20 25.92
CA ALA A 951 -21.29 74.36 26.03
C ALA A 951 -22.01 73.79 24.80
N PHE A 952 -23.34 73.63 24.88
CA PHE A 952 -24.21 73.13 23.81
C PHE A 952 -25.20 74.20 23.37
N ALA A 953 -25.54 74.28 22.09
CA ALA A 953 -26.64 75.10 21.58
C ALA A 953 -27.45 74.35 20.51
N GLU A 954 -28.77 74.60 20.46
CA GLU A 954 -29.70 74.00 19.50
C GLU A 954 -29.67 74.72 18.12
N GLY A 955 -28.93 75.84 18.02
CA GLY A 955 -28.63 76.56 16.78
C GLY A 955 -27.99 77.93 17.02
N TYR A 956 -27.64 78.63 15.93
CA TYR A 956 -27.08 79.98 15.95
C TYR A 956 -27.95 80.96 15.16
N ASP A 957 -28.04 82.20 15.64
CA ASP A 957 -28.83 83.29 15.06
C ASP A 957 -27.88 84.35 14.48
N GLU A 958 -27.51 84.20 13.21
CA GLU A 958 -26.56 85.10 12.52
C GLU A 958 -27.03 86.56 12.51
N ALA A 959 -28.35 86.82 12.51
CA ALA A 959 -28.91 88.17 12.48
C ALA A 959 -28.75 88.91 13.82
N ASN A 960 -28.63 88.17 14.94
CA ASN A 960 -28.52 88.71 16.30
C ASN A 960 -27.20 88.33 17.00
N GLY A 961 -26.32 87.59 16.33
CA GLY A 961 -25.06 87.08 16.88
C GLY A 961 -25.21 86.08 18.04
N ARG A 962 -26.38 85.47 18.22
CA ARG A 962 -26.80 84.79 19.47
C ARG A 962 -26.98 83.27 19.31
N TYR A 963 -26.50 82.48 20.26
CA TYR A 963 -26.78 81.05 20.34
C TYR A 963 -28.18 80.79 20.91
N ARG A 964 -28.97 79.94 20.24
CA ARG A 964 -30.33 79.55 20.67
C ARG A 964 -30.26 78.21 21.42
N GLY A 965 -31.04 78.06 22.48
CA GLY A 965 -31.07 76.82 23.28
C GLY A 965 -29.75 76.52 24.01
N LEU A 966 -28.99 77.55 24.39
CA LEU A 966 -27.68 77.42 25.04
C LEU A 966 -27.81 76.69 26.40
N ARG A 967 -27.09 75.58 26.60
CA ARG A 967 -27.09 74.75 27.81
C ARG A 967 -25.67 74.34 28.22
N CYS A 968 -25.46 74.23 29.53
CA CYS A 968 -24.16 73.90 30.15
C CYS A 968 -24.36 73.41 31.59
N GLY A 969 -23.48 72.53 32.09
CA GLY A 969 -23.55 72.01 33.47
C GLY A 969 -24.78 71.14 33.74
N GLN A 970 -25.40 70.57 32.69
CA GLN A 970 -26.61 69.77 32.73
C GLN A 970 -26.53 68.69 31.64
N VAL A 971 -27.07 67.49 31.91
CA VAL A 971 -27.14 66.41 30.93
C VAL A 971 -28.23 66.71 29.91
N VAL A 972 -27.87 66.77 28.63
CA VAL A 972 -28.79 67.04 27.50
C VAL A 972 -28.92 65.78 26.65
N ALA A 973 -30.14 65.49 26.18
CA ALA A 973 -30.41 64.41 25.24
C ALA A 973 -29.93 64.78 23.81
N VAL A 974 -28.65 64.59 23.53
CA VAL A 974 -28.05 64.78 22.19
C VAL A 974 -28.35 63.55 21.32
N SER A 975 -28.99 63.77 20.16
CA SER A 975 -29.40 62.73 19.21
C SER A 975 -28.76 62.93 17.83
N ALA A 976 -28.57 61.83 17.08
CA ALA A 976 -28.01 61.85 15.73
C ALA A 976 -28.89 62.57 14.68
N ASP A 977 -30.19 62.70 14.95
CA ASP A 977 -31.15 63.36 14.05
C ASP A 977 -31.11 64.90 14.12
N SER A 978 -30.53 65.47 15.18
CA SER A 978 -30.49 66.92 15.41
C SER A 978 -29.53 67.63 14.47
N ARG A 979 -30.06 68.23 13.40
CA ARG A 979 -29.25 68.85 12.33
C ARG A 979 -28.61 70.20 12.70
N SER A 980 -29.04 70.83 13.78
CA SER A 980 -28.60 72.17 14.19
C SER A 980 -27.81 72.21 15.50
N ASP A 981 -27.51 71.06 16.10
CA ASP A 981 -26.78 70.99 17.37
C ASP A 981 -25.31 71.42 17.23
N LEU A 982 -24.91 72.38 18.05
CA LEU A 982 -23.58 73.00 18.07
C LEU A 982 -22.90 72.77 19.43
N LEU A 983 -21.59 72.48 19.42
CA LEU A 983 -20.74 72.77 20.57
C LEU A 983 -20.25 74.22 20.47
N VAL A 984 -20.23 74.95 21.59
CA VAL A 984 -19.81 76.35 21.67
C VAL A 984 -18.63 76.45 22.64
N LYS A 985 -17.63 77.29 22.32
CA LYS A 985 -16.50 77.54 23.22
C LYS A 985 -16.98 78.08 24.58
N PRO A 986 -16.44 77.62 25.72
CA PRO A 986 -16.88 78.08 27.03
C PRO A 986 -16.81 79.58 27.24
N ASP A 987 -15.77 80.26 26.77
CA ASP A 987 -15.60 81.70 26.98
C ASP A 987 -16.63 82.53 26.18
N ILE A 988 -17.13 81.99 25.07
CA ILE A 988 -18.18 82.62 24.24
C ILE A 988 -19.56 82.34 24.84
N ALA A 989 -19.81 81.10 25.25
CA ALA A 989 -21.03 80.72 25.95
C ALA A 989 -21.19 81.48 27.27
N GLN A 990 -20.10 81.63 28.05
CA GLN A 990 -20.08 82.40 29.29
C GLN A 990 -20.38 83.88 29.04
N LYS A 991 -19.78 84.51 28.02
CA LYS A 991 -20.11 85.91 27.64
C LYS A 991 -21.59 86.09 27.33
N GLN A 992 -22.21 85.14 26.62
CA GLN A 992 -23.66 85.21 26.35
C GLN A 992 -24.49 85.00 27.62
N LEU A 993 -24.15 84.03 28.48
CA LEU A 993 -24.86 83.79 29.74
C LEU A 993 -24.74 84.98 30.71
N GLU A 994 -23.57 85.62 30.78
CA GLU A 994 -23.36 86.85 31.55
C GLU A 994 -24.13 88.04 30.96
N ALA A 995 -24.19 88.17 29.63
CA ALA A 995 -25.01 89.20 28.98
C ALA A 995 -26.51 88.99 29.24
N GLU A 996 -27.01 87.75 29.14
CA GLU A 996 -28.41 87.41 29.40
C GLU A 996 -28.79 87.51 30.88
N ALA A 997 -27.89 87.17 31.81
CA ALA A 997 -28.10 87.36 33.24
C ALA A 997 -28.15 88.84 33.66
N ASN A 998 -27.41 89.71 32.97
CA ASN A 998 -27.46 91.16 33.16
C ASN A 998 -28.64 91.83 32.45
N ALA A 999 -29.22 91.20 31.42
CA ALA A 999 -30.35 91.72 30.64
C ALA A 999 -31.71 91.46 31.31
N LYS A 1000 -32.00 92.17 32.42
CA LYS A 1000 -33.36 92.17 32.99
C LYS A 1000 -34.37 92.84 32.05
N PRO A 1001 -35.63 92.34 31.98
CA PRO A 1001 -36.64 92.83 31.05
C PRO A 1001 -37.16 94.24 31.44
N PRO A 1002 -37.63 95.04 30.47
CA PRO A 1002 -38.26 96.33 30.74
C PRO A 1002 -39.62 96.14 31.42
N ALA A 1003 -39.82 96.78 32.58
CA ALA A 1003 -41.04 96.69 33.37
C ALA A 1003 -41.82 98.02 33.42
N ARG A 1004 -43.14 97.92 33.24
CA ARG A 1004 -44.19 98.90 33.57
C ARG A 1004 -45.53 98.13 33.73
N ALA A 1005 -46.54 98.55 34.48
CA ALA A 1005 -46.72 99.40 35.69
C ALA A 1005 -48.26 99.46 35.95
N GLU A 1006 -48.83 99.93 37.06
CA GLU A 1006 -48.35 100.19 38.45
C GLU A 1006 -48.87 99.04 39.38
N GLY A 1007 -48.88 99.03 40.72
CA GLY A 1007 -48.37 99.92 41.80
C GLY A 1007 -48.23 99.09 43.11
N GLU A 1008 -47.25 99.35 43.97
CA GLU A 1008 -47.26 100.34 45.09
C GLU A 1008 -48.15 99.95 46.30
N SER A 1009 -47.76 100.02 47.58
CA SER A 1009 -46.47 100.12 48.32
C SER A 1009 -46.77 99.67 49.80
N ASP A 1010 -46.00 99.79 50.91
CA ASP A 1010 -44.67 100.35 51.25
C ASP A 1010 -44.18 99.77 52.62
N THR A 1011 -42.97 100.16 53.07
CA THR A 1011 -42.46 100.26 54.47
C THR A 1011 -42.06 98.99 55.27
N ILE A 1012 -40.98 98.96 56.10
CA ILE A 1012 -39.78 99.83 56.19
C ILE A 1012 -38.55 99.10 56.84
N LEU A 1013 -37.36 99.40 56.31
CA LEU A 1013 -35.98 99.45 56.84
C LEU A 1013 -35.49 98.78 58.18
N LEU A 1014 -34.33 98.11 58.03
CA LEU A 1014 -33.05 98.22 58.80
C LEU A 1014 -32.82 97.67 60.25
N ARG A 1015 -31.68 96.93 60.32
CA ARG A 1015 -30.55 96.96 61.30
C ARG A 1015 -30.49 96.10 62.59
N ASP A 1016 -29.32 95.43 62.67
CA ASP A 1016 -28.38 95.22 63.79
C ASP A 1016 -28.74 94.44 65.09
N SER A 1017 -27.92 93.41 65.32
CA SER A 1017 -27.20 93.10 66.58
C SER A 1017 -27.93 92.54 67.82
N SER A 1018 -27.96 91.19 67.86
CA SER A 1018 -27.60 90.33 69.01
C SER A 1018 -28.32 90.42 70.38
N ALA A 1019 -29.04 89.32 70.69
CA ALA A 1019 -29.40 88.79 72.03
C ALA A 1019 -30.43 89.59 72.87
N THR A 1020 -31.31 89.00 73.70
CA THR A 1020 -31.45 87.60 74.16
C THR A 1020 -32.91 87.22 74.53
N ALA A 1021 -33.27 85.93 74.43
CA ALA A 1021 -34.31 85.18 75.19
C ALA A 1021 -35.82 85.60 75.24
N GLY A 1022 -36.72 84.70 74.79
CA GLY A 1022 -37.62 83.99 75.74
C GLY A 1022 -39.17 84.12 75.74
N GLY A 1023 -39.89 83.48 74.79
CA GLY A 1023 -41.24 82.86 75.01
C GLY A 1023 -42.49 83.77 75.22
N VAL A 1024 -43.75 83.31 75.36
CA VAL A 1024 -44.48 82.02 75.06
C VAL A 1024 -46.00 82.33 74.89
N ALA A 1025 -46.78 81.48 74.20
CA ALA A 1025 -48.27 81.26 74.31
C ALA A 1025 -49.28 82.34 73.80
N GLU A 1026 -50.53 82.04 73.39
CA GLU A 1026 -51.20 80.78 72.99
C GLU A 1026 -52.52 80.99 72.17
N GLU A 1027 -52.99 79.91 71.50
CA GLU A 1027 -54.34 79.52 70.97
C GLU A 1027 -55.38 80.55 70.41
N GLY A 1028 -56.27 80.21 69.46
CA GLY A 1028 -56.62 78.95 68.76
C GLY A 1028 -57.93 79.11 67.94
N ALA A 1029 -58.57 78.09 67.33
CA ALA A 1029 -58.21 76.69 67.07
C ALA A 1029 -59.11 76.02 65.99
N LYS A 1030 -58.51 75.14 65.16
CA LYS A 1030 -59.06 73.96 64.42
C LYS A 1030 -60.11 74.10 63.28
N GLY A 1031 -59.71 73.56 62.11
CA GLY A 1031 -60.57 73.00 61.04
C GLY A 1031 -59.72 72.39 59.90
N HIS A 1032 -59.96 71.13 59.51
CA HIS A 1032 -59.15 70.40 58.50
C HIS A 1032 -59.99 69.87 57.31
N PRO A 1033 -59.49 69.99 56.06
CA PRO A 1033 -59.79 69.07 54.96
C PRO A 1033 -58.67 68.01 54.77
N ALA A 1034 -58.95 66.95 54.01
CA ALA A 1034 -58.18 65.70 54.01
C ALA A 1034 -57.01 65.62 53.01
N ALA A 1035 -56.03 64.75 53.30
CA ALA A 1035 -54.92 64.43 52.42
C ALA A 1035 -55.30 63.43 51.30
N ALA A 1036 -54.78 63.64 50.09
CA ALA A 1036 -54.98 62.73 48.96
C ALA A 1036 -54.27 61.38 49.19
N SER A 1037 -54.98 60.27 48.93
CA SER A 1037 -54.44 58.92 49.09
C SER A 1037 -53.56 58.52 47.89
N ARG A 1038 -52.38 57.96 48.19
CA ARG A 1038 -51.49 57.37 47.17
C ARG A 1038 -51.99 55.94 46.82
N PRO A 1039 -51.90 55.50 45.56
CA PRO A 1039 -52.26 54.14 45.17
C PRO A 1039 -51.35 53.11 45.88
N LYS A 1040 -51.95 52.01 46.36
CA LYS A 1040 -51.27 50.98 47.19
C LYS A 1040 -51.08 49.62 46.51
N ARG A 1041 -51.51 49.48 45.25
CA ARG A 1041 -51.43 48.22 44.49
C ARG A 1041 -51.27 48.54 43.01
N PHE A 1042 -50.40 47.80 42.34
CA PHE A 1042 -50.28 47.76 40.89
C PHE A 1042 -50.88 46.45 40.36
N HIS A 1043 -51.45 46.48 39.16
CA HIS A 1043 -51.87 45.32 38.40
C HIS A 1043 -51.83 45.66 36.91
N GLY A 1044 -51.20 44.81 36.11
CA GLY A 1044 -51.11 44.98 34.66
C GLY A 1044 -50.93 43.63 33.99
N THR A 1045 -51.54 43.47 32.81
CA THR A 1045 -51.46 42.27 31.99
C THR A 1045 -50.80 42.65 30.67
N PHE A 1046 -49.80 41.89 30.24
CA PHE A 1046 -49.11 42.10 28.96
C PHE A 1046 -49.21 40.84 28.10
N THR A 1047 -49.86 40.95 26.95
CA THR A 1047 -49.98 39.86 25.97
C THR A 1047 -48.88 40.00 24.94
N PHE A 1048 -47.96 39.02 24.89
CA PHE A 1048 -46.91 38.99 23.88
C PHE A 1048 -47.52 38.74 22.48
N PRO A 1049 -47.31 39.62 21.48
CA PRO A 1049 -47.90 39.47 20.15
C PRO A 1049 -47.15 38.48 19.24
N ASP A 1050 -45.94 38.06 19.63
CA ASP A 1050 -45.08 37.14 18.89
C ASP A 1050 -44.34 36.22 19.88
N ALA A 1051 -44.64 34.92 19.83
CA ALA A 1051 -44.06 33.92 20.73
C ALA A 1051 -42.52 33.81 20.60
N THR A 1052 -41.93 34.22 19.47
CA THR A 1052 -40.48 34.19 19.27
C THR A 1052 -39.74 35.32 20.00
N ARG A 1053 -40.45 36.37 20.45
CA ARG A 1053 -39.86 37.57 21.07
C ARG A 1053 -39.95 37.60 22.59
N VAL A 1054 -40.70 36.68 23.20
CA VAL A 1054 -40.97 36.61 24.65
C VAL A 1054 -39.71 36.82 25.50
N GLY A 1055 -38.58 36.19 25.14
CA GLY A 1055 -37.33 36.34 25.89
C GLY A 1055 -36.71 37.75 25.88
N ARG A 1056 -36.90 38.52 24.80
CA ARG A 1056 -36.50 39.93 24.72
C ARG A 1056 -37.49 40.82 25.47
N ASP A 1057 -38.78 40.64 25.18
CA ASP A 1057 -39.83 41.55 25.64
C ASP A 1057 -40.08 41.37 27.15
N ALA A 1058 -39.98 40.15 27.68
CA ALA A 1058 -40.01 39.89 29.12
C ALA A 1058 -38.76 40.46 29.83
N GLY A 1059 -37.59 40.47 29.17
CA GLY A 1059 -36.40 41.15 29.68
C GLY A 1059 -36.58 42.68 29.75
N GLN A 1060 -37.28 43.27 28.78
CA GLN A 1060 -37.64 44.68 28.82
C GLN A 1060 -38.67 44.98 29.92
N ILE A 1061 -39.70 44.14 30.10
CA ILE A 1061 -40.66 44.27 31.21
C ILE A 1061 -39.98 44.10 32.58
N ALA A 1062 -38.98 43.23 32.68
CA ALA A 1062 -38.19 43.03 33.90
C ALA A 1062 -37.44 44.31 34.30
N ASN A 1063 -36.80 44.98 33.35
CA ASN A 1063 -36.04 46.21 33.59
C ASN A 1063 -36.95 47.44 33.78
N GLU A 1064 -37.89 47.67 32.85
CA GLU A 1064 -38.68 48.91 32.76
C GLU A 1064 -39.91 48.92 33.69
N VAL A 1065 -40.30 47.78 34.28
CA VAL A 1065 -41.49 47.69 35.17
C VAL A 1065 -41.18 46.95 36.46
N ILE A 1066 -40.69 45.71 36.39
CA ILE A 1066 -40.56 44.86 37.58
C ILE A 1066 -39.47 45.38 38.52
N ALA A 1067 -38.31 45.81 38.00
CA ALA A 1067 -37.23 46.37 38.80
C ALA A 1067 -37.64 47.65 39.55
N HIS A 1068 -38.44 48.52 38.92
CA HIS A 1068 -38.96 49.73 39.56
C HIS A 1068 -39.99 49.44 40.65
N LEU A 1069 -40.79 48.38 40.52
CA LEU A 1069 -41.73 47.96 41.55
C LEU A 1069 -41.02 47.24 42.70
N ALA A 1070 -40.07 46.35 42.42
CA ALA A 1070 -39.33 45.58 43.41
C ALA A 1070 -38.28 46.43 44.19
N GLY A 1071 -37.90 47.60 43.65
CA GLY A 1071 -37.05 48.57 44.34
C GLY A 1071 -37.75 49.35 45.47
N LEU A 1072 -39.05 49.11 45.72
CA LEU A 1072 -39.81 49.79 46.77
C LEU A 1072 -39.68 49.06 48.11
N VAL A 1073 -39.28 49.79 49.15
CA VAL A 1073 -39.07 49.22 50.49
C VAL A 1073 -40.37 48.63 51.04
N GLY A 1074 -40.42 47.30 51.17
CA GLY A 1074 -41.58 46.56 51.66
C GLY A 1074 -42.60 46.13 50.61
N SER A 1075 -42.30 46.22 49.31
CA SER A 1075 -43.16 45.65 48.26
C SER A 1075 -42.96 44.14 48.10
N GLU A 1076 -44.04 43.38 48.09
CA GLU A 1076 -44.07 42.00 47.60
C GLU A 1076 -44.51 42.00 46.14
N VAL A 1077 -43.70 41.43 45.24
CA VAL A 1077 -43.92 41.48 43.78
C VAL A 1077 -43.98 40.06 43.21
N THR A 1078 -45.19 39.59 42.96
CA THR A 1078 -45.45 38.26 42.36
C THR A 1078 -45.70 38.41 40.86
N VAL A 1079 -45.00 37.60 40.05
CA VAL A 1079 -45.09 37.59 38.59
C VAL A 1079 -45.57 36.22 38.13
N THR A 1080 -46.70 36.19 37.43
CA THR A 1080 -47.28 34.96 36.86
C THR A 1080 -47.13 35.01 35.34
N LEU A 1081 -46.58 33.95 34.74
CA LEU A 1081 -46.53 33.78 33.29
C LEU A 1081 -47.56 32.72 32.89
N GLU A 1082 -48.54 33.12 32.08
CA GLU A 1082 -49.53 32.24 31.48
C GLU A 1082 -49.15 31.97 30.02
N ILE A 1083 -49.31 30.72 29.58
CA ILE A 1083 -48.95 30.27 28.22
C ILE A 1083 -50.13 29.49 27.67
N SER A 1084 -50.71 29.98 26.57
CA SER A 1084 -51.82 29.33 25.85
C SER A 1084 -51.47 29.22 24.37
N ALA A 1085 -51.86 28.11 23.75
CA ALA A 1085 -51.62 27.82 22.34
C ALA A 1085 -52.76 26.97 21.77
N GLN A 1086 -53.51 27.53 20.80
CA GLN A 1086 -54.47 26.76 20.01
C GLN A 1086 -53.74 25.98 18.91
N ILE A 1087 -54.05 24.69 18.77
CA ILE A 1087 -53.42 23.78 17.79
C ILE A 1087 -54.54 23.08 16.98
N PRO A 1088 -55.10 23.72 15.94
CA PRO A 1088 -56.35 23.27 15.29
C PRO A 1088 -56.28 21.90 14.60
N SER A 1089 -55.09 21.35 14.39
CA SER A 1089 -54.86 20.03 13.82
C SER A 1089 -54.58 18.93 14.85
N GLY A 1090 -54.67 19.25 16.15
CA GLY A 1090 -54.16 18.42 17.24
C GLY A 1090 -52.63 18.51 17.41
N ALA A 1091 -52.17 18.23 18.63
CA ALA A 1091 -50.75 18.26 18.99
C ALA A 1091 -50.09 16.87 18.78
N PRO A 1092 -48.98 16.74 18.03
CA PRO A 1092 -48.30 15.46 17.85
C PRO A 1092 -47.71 14.89 19.14
N ASP A 1093 -47.78 13.56 19.32
CA ASP A 1093 -47.37 12.85 20.55
C ASP A 1093 -45.95 13.18 21.04
N ASN A 1094 -45.00 13.36 20.12
CA ASN A 1094 -43.62 13.74 20.46
C ASN A 1094 -43.55 15.15 21.06
N VAL A 1095 -44.37 16.09 20.58
CA VAL A 1095 -44.49 17.45 21.14
C VAL A 1095 -45.20 17.39 22.49
N VAL A 1096 -46.31 16.66 22.60
CA VAL A 1096 -47.06 16.48 23.86
C VAL A 1096 -46.16 15.91 24.96
N ARG A 1097 -45.37 14.86 24.65
CA ARG A 1097 -44.41 14.27 25.60
C ARG A 1097 -43.34 15.27 26.02
N THR A 1098 -42.66 15.90 25.05
CA THR A 1098 -41.56 16.83 25.34
C THR A 1098 -42.02 18.06 26.12
N VAL A 1099 -43.19 18.64 25.80
CA VAL A 1099 -43.73 19.78 26.55
C VAL A 1099 -44.12 19.36 27.96
N THR A 1100 -44.77 18.21 28.15
CA THR A 1100 -45.17 17.72 29.49
C THR A 1100 -43.95 17.42 30.37
N GLU A 1101 -42.91 16.80 29.81
CA GLU A 1101 -41.67 16.46 30.51
C GLU A 1101 -40.87 17.71 30.91
N ASN A 1102 -40.79 18.70 30.01
CA ASN A 1102 -40.17 19.99 30.29
C ASN A 1102 -40.96 20.80 31.34
N SER A 1103 -42.30 20.85 31.26
CA SER A 1103 -43.14 21.56 32.23
C SER A 1103 -43.01 21.00 33.65
N ARG A 1104 -42.83 19.68 33.80
CA ARG A 1104 -42.50 19.05 35.10
C ARG A 1104 -41.11 19.45 35.59
N THR A 1105 -40.11 19.40 34.71
CA THR A 1105 -38.71 19.76 35.03
C THR A 1105 -38.59 21.23 35.44
N LEU A 1106 -39.34 22.12 34.78
CA LEU A 1106 -39.43 23.55 35.06
C LEU A 1106 -40.45 23.92 36.16
N LYS A 1107 -41.09 22.92 36.80
CA LYS A 1107 -42.00 23.07 37.95
C LYS A 1107 -43.23 23.96 37.70
N PHE A 1108 -43.87 23.82 36.53
CA PHE A 1108 -45.14 24.50 36.23
C PHE A 1108 -46.23 24.07 37.22
N SER A 1109 -46.86 25.04 37.89
CA SER A 1109 -47.87 24.84 38.95
C SER A 1109 -49.18 24.23 38.45
N SER A 1110 -49.53 24.47 37.19
CA SER A 1110 -50.56 23.74 36.44
C SER A 1110 -50.08 23.59 34.99
N HIS A 1111 -50.32 22.42 34.39
CA HIS A 1111 -50.01 22.15 32.99
C HIS A 1111 -50.76 20.91 32.48
N GLY A 1112 -51.23 20.96 31.24
CA GLY A 1112 -51.90 19.86 30.56
C GLY A 1112 -52.18 20.19 29.10
N PHE A 1113 -52.54 19.19 28.31
CA PHE A 1113 -53.17 19.35 27.00
C PHE A 1113 -54.63 18.91 27.15
N GLU A 1114 -55.57 19.80 26.87
CA GLU A 1114 -57.00 19.51 26.91
C GLU A 1114 -57.47 18.93 25.57
N GLN A 1115 -58.53 18.12 25.62
CA GLN A 1115 -59.22 17.59 24.44
C GLN A 1115 -60.62 18.22 24.40
N GLU A 1116 -60.96 18.86 23.28
CA GLU A 1116 -62.34 19.26 22.94
C GLU A 1116 -63.15 18.06 22.40
#